data_AF-A0A3M6UMU5-F1
#
_entry.id   AF-A0A3M6UMU5-F1
#
_cell.length_a   1.000
_cell.length_b   1.000
_cell.length_c   1.000
_cell.angle_alpha   90.00
_cell.angle_beta   90.00
_cell.angle_gamma   90.00
#
_symmetry.space_group_name_H-M   'P 1'
#
loop_
_entity.id
_entity.type
_entity.pdbx_description
1 polymer ?
#
loop_
_entity_poly.entity_id
_entity_poly.type
_entity_poly.pdbx_seq_one_letter_code
_entity_poly.pdbx_strand_id
1 'polypeptide(L)'
;MGVRGLTSYLVRSEESAPYLRRLIKLRDTKLIIDGDNLCNYLYKENGFDCRCGGQYEEFYKKVLLFFEALKSKGVESFVVLDGAYDRSDKKLETRKERTQERIEKADQLFRNETSANGDEYFLLPLLAKFVFVEVLRDHLIKFAVSDCEADHDIASLAKDWACPVLSDDSDFFIFDVKGGFIPLSSFDVDQSTARIFYRSDVARYFGIREELLPLLASLLGNDYVSREALKPFNHTICNFPSDGLSGKEVRFSGVKYFLSQLPNSISETQAFECVLGSIESSESRERLEKAIEYSLQEYAITKSNLLDYLRNGVVCSLLRTQSNLELDEEVLRRFREGKFSTDCMSSLTAGKVFLRVQVEDCERRSSNQCSMALRQLMYGILSDGGRNMKRIEEWDREGFALMNTDIKPYNDKIPSISSILIDPHGRLTMFLDALDSDSAYIKSLPKELALVASSLRFLHRNSQPPLENSHLHALLCSCVKLGDGSWKHYLEHPTRAFSQPFDERAAQSFCQWQCVLRDAIHLNFVLLEPVQTPCIRKIFNGKLVHCLQRELTTGSKPESLMSPSSLARYQELCTAITVDQEEKGIDPQSYPHMPEEIRSFIHFFHKHVTDQNLSGIQSIYEKKFNKLTKRYFEKSPWPEPEYVASLVDGDQVFLILYKELYYRHIYNKLKPTLEHHFESYFNYCDLFNYILNTDEPVPLSLPDQWLWDIIDEFIYQFQAFSQYRSKLLKKGKDEVEILRENTKEDLIFQIWNVHSVLNVLYSLVEKSKINHQLERYNQGGDPDSVAGEFGIHPLYKMLGYFSLISLLRLHSLLGDYFQAFKVLENVELNKKSLYSRVPACQITTYYYVGFAYLMMKRYQDAICSFSNILLYIQRTNDIFQTISYQNEQIMKKNDQMYVLLAICLTLYPQRIDEHVHSQLREKNADRLQQLQHGNLQAFEESFSYACPKFISPVPPNFDAPPANFNM
;
A
#
# COMPACT_ATOMS: atom_id res chain seq x y z
N MET A 1 -5.50 -12.71 31.84
CA MET A 1 -6.63 -13.34 31.12
C MET A 1 -7.48 -14.09 32.15
N GLY A 2 -8.74 -14.39 31.84
CA GLY A 2 -9.68 -15.05 32.75
C GLY A 2 -10.19 -14.17 33.90
N VAL A 3 -10.29 -14.75 35.10
CA VAL A 3 -10.75 -14.09 36.34
C VAL A 3 -9.88 -12.89 36.74
N ARG A 4 -10.51 -11.71 36.76
CA ARG A 4 -9.82 -10.42 36.87
C ARG A 4 -9.10 -10.25 38.22
N GLY A 5 -7.77 -10.38 38.22
CA GLY A 5 -6.91 -10.12 39.37
C GLY A 5 -6.73 -11.30 40.34
N LEU A 6 -7.26 -12.48 39.99
CA LEU A 6 -7.20 -13.67 40.85
C LEU A 6 -5.75 -14.15 41.09
N THR A 7 -4.94 -14.24 40.03
CA THR A 7 -3.53 -14.68 40.15
C THR A 7 -2.74 -13.81 41.13
N SER A 8 -2.80 -12.49 40.97
CA SER A 8 -2.09 -11.55 41.86
C SER A 8 -2.59 -11.63 43.30
N TYR A 9 -3.89 -11.83 43.50
CA TYR A 9 -4.49 -11.97 44.83
C TYR A 9 -4.02 -13.25 45.54
N LEU A 10 -4.05 -14.39 44.83
CA LEU A 10 -3.59 -15.68 45.37
C LEU A 10 -2.07 -15.68 45.64
N VAL A 11 -1.27 -15.06 44.77
CA VAL A 11 0.19 -14.95 44.97
C VAL A 11 0.54 -14.08 46.18
N ARG A 12 -0.16 -12.95 46.40
CA ARG A 12 0.06 -12.10 47.59
C ARG A 12 -0.33 -12.78 48.90
N SER A 13 -1.21 -13.78 48.85
CA SER A 13 -1.68 -14.52 50.02
C SER A 13 -0.70 -15.61 50.49
N GLU A 14 0.54 -15.62 49.97
CA GLU A 14 1.57 -16.63 50.25
C GLU A 14 1.96 -16.68 51.73
N GLU A 15 2.08 -15.53 52.40
CA GLU A 15 2.43 -15.47 53.83
C GLU A 15 1.33 -16.04 54.73
N SER A 16 0.06 -15.87 54.35
CA SER A 16 -1.09 -16.30 55.13
C SER A 16 -1.59 -17.71 54.77
N ALA A 17 -1.26 -18.22 53.58
CA ALA A 17 -1.73 -19.52 53.08
C ALA A 17 -0.64 -20.26 52.25
N PRO A 18 0.44 -20.75 52.89
CA PRO A 18 1.56 -21.40 52.18
C PRO A 18 1.17 -22.70 51.46
N TYR A 19 0.06 -23.33 51.86
CA TYR A 19 -0.45 -24.56 51.24
C TYR A 19 -0.97 -24.35 49.80
N LEU A 20 -1.24 -23.12 49.39
CA LEU A 20 -1.74 -22.79 48.04
C LEU A 20 -0.71 -23.07 46.94
N ARG A 21 0.59 -22.97 47.24
CA ARG A 21 1.69 -23.03 46.25
C ARG A 21 2.64 -24.16 46.58
N ARG A 22 2.24 -25.39 46.27
CA ARG A 22 3.09 -26.56 46.58
C ARG A 22 4.26 -26.63 45.61
N LEU A 23 5.48 -26.72 46.13
CA LEU A 23 6.66 -26.95 45.30
C LEU A 23 6.68 -28.40 44.84
N ILE A 24 6.71 -28.62 43.54
CA ILE A 24 6.80 -29.94 42.92
C ILE A 24 8.00 -30.02 41.97
N LYS A 25 8.44 -31.24 41.70
CA LYS A 25 9.37 -31.55 40.61
C LYS A 25 8.60 -32.25 39.50
N LEU A 26 8.59 -31.64 38.31
CA LEU A 26 7.98 -32.24 37.12
C LEU A 26 8.95 -33.28 36.55
N ARG A 27 8.56 -34.55 36.63
CA ARG A 27 9.36 -35.68 36.15
C ARG A 27 8.44 -36.83 35.78
N ASP A 28 8.75 -37.54 34.69
CA ASP A 28 8.07 -38.77 34.27
C ASP A 28 6.52 -38.63 34.24
N THR A 29 6.02 -37.48 33.81
CA THR A 29 4.59 -37.12 33.81
C THR A 29 4.17 -36.51 32.48
N LYS A 30 2.86 -36.52 32.19
CA LYS A 30 2.29 -35.70 31.11
C LYS A 30 2.13 -34.26 31.58
N LEU A 31 2.17 -33.33 30.63
CA LEU A 31 1.94 -31.91 30.85
C LEU A 31 1.15 -31.33 29.68
N ILE A 32 -0.02 -30.76 29.95
CA ILE A 32 -0.74 -29.95 28.96
C ILE A 32 -0.25 -28.52 29.06
N ILE A 33 0.04 -27.90 27.93
CA ILE A 33 0.59 -26.55 27.85
C ILE A 33 -0.31 -25.71 26.97
N ASP A 34 -0.70 -24.54 27.49
CA ASP A 34 -1.27 -23.45 26.70
C ASP A 34 -0.19 -22.85 25.81
N GLY A 35 -0.30 -23.11 24.50
CA GLY A 35 0.73 -22.77 23.52
C GLY A 35 0.80 -21.28 23.22
N ASP A 36 -0.34 -20.58 23.14
CA ASP A 36 -0.33 -19.13 22.88
C ASP A 36 0.23 -18.38 24.10
N ASN A 37 -0.12 -18.80 25.32
CA ASN A 37 0.44 -18.21 26.53
C ASN A 37 1.96 -18.50 26.68
N LEU A 38 2.39 -19.76 26.45
CA LEU A 38 3.81 -20.14 26.47
C LEU A 38 4.62 -19.36 25.42
N CYS A 39 4.10 -19.21 24.20
CA CYS A 39 4.77 -18.47 23.14
C CYS A 39 5.03 -17.01 23.54
N ASN A 40 4.04 -16.34 24.15
CA ASN A 40 4.19 -14.96 24.63
C ASN A 40 5.20 -14.88 25.79
N TYR A 41 5.09 -15.80 26.75
CA TYR A 41 5.97 -15.86 27.92
C TYR A 41 7.44 -16.05 27.53
N LEU A 42 7.74 -17.07 26.71
CA LEU A 42 9.11 -17.37 26.31
C LEU A 42 9.75 -16.22 25.52
N TYR A 43 8.97 -15.49 24.72
CA TYR A 43 9.49 -14.34 24.00
C TYR A 43 9.82 -13.18 24.96
N LYS A 44 8.89 -12.87 25.88
CA LYS A 44 9.00 -11.77 26.83
C LYS A 44 10.13 -11.98 27.84
N GLU A 45 10.19 -13.14 28.50
CA GLU A 45 11.14 -13.42 29.58
C GLU A 45 12.60 -13.48 29.11
N ASN A 46 12.83 -13.76 27.82
CA ASN A 46 14.18 -13.78 27.26
C ASN A 46 14.67 -12.39 26.80
N GLY A 47 13.89 -11.32 27.03
CA GLY A 47 14.33 -9.94 26.83
C GLY A 47 14.63 -9.58 25.39
N PHE A 48 13.92 -10.18 24.43
CA PHE A 48 14.07 -9.86 23.02
C PHE A 48 13.46 -8.49 22.68
N ASP A 49 14.16 -7.69 21.88
CA ASP A 49 13.70 -6.39 21.43
C ASP A 49 12.60 -6.56 20.38
N CYS A 50 11.35 -6.33 20.81
CA CYS A 50 10.18 -6.49 19.97
C CYS A 50 10.00 -5.35 18.95
N ARG A 51 10.67 -4.20 19.12
CA ARG A 51 10.54 -3.03 18.23
C ARG A 51 11.07 -3.32 16.83
N CYS A 52 12.14 -4.11 16.73
CA CYS A 52 12.79 -4.41 15.46
C CYS A 52 12.05 -5.48 14.63
N GLY A 53 10.86 -5.94 15.05
CA GLY A 53 10.07 -6.90 14.27
C GLY A 53 10.46 -8.38 14.44
N GLY A 54 11.37 -8.72 15.36
CA GLY A 54 11.55 -10.10 15.84
C GLY A 54 12.95 -10.72 15.69
N GLN A 55 13.38 -11.50 16.68
CA GLN A 55 14.68 -12.22 16.72
C GLN A 55 14.44 -13.73 16.62
N TYR A 56 14.05 -14.17 15.43
CA TYR A 56 13.42 -15.48 15.23
C TYR A 56 14.34 -16.69 15.45
N GLU A 57 15.63 -16.60 15.11
CA GLU A 57 16.60 -17.68 15.31
C GLU A 57 16.99 -17.86 16.79
N GLU A 58 17.08 -16.77 17.54
CA GLU A 58 17.28 -16.78 18.98
C GLU A 58 16.03 -17.31 19.69
N PHE A 59 14.84 -16.88 19.28
CA PHE A 59 13.58 -17.38 19.81
C PHE A 59 13.39 -18.88 19.56
N TYR A 60 13.66 -19.37 18.34
CA TYR A 60 13.62 -20.79 18.00
C TYR A 60 14.44 -21.64 18.98
N LYS A 61 15.68 -21.21 19.29
CA LYS A 61 16.56 -21.92 20.24
C LYS A 61 16.00 -21.93 21.65
N LYS A 62 15.40 -20.83 22.12
CA LYS A 62 14.81 -20.77 23.46
C LYS A 62 13.61 -21.69 23.60
N VAL A 63 12.75 -21.76 22.60
CA VAL A 63 11.63 -22.71 22.56
C VAL A 63 12.15 -24.15 22.51
N LEU A 64 13.17 -24.43 21.69
CA LEU A 64 13.76 -25.77 21.62
C LEU A 64 14.35 -26.20 22.97
N LEU A 65 15.18 -25.36 23.60
CA LEU A 65 15.79 -25.64 24.90
C LEU A 65 14.75 -25.91 25.98
N PHE A 66 13.62 -25.18 25.95
CA PHE A 66 12.50 -25.41 26.86
C PHE A 66 11.95 -26.84 26.75
N PHE A 67 11.65 -27.30 25.53
CA PHE A 67 11.12 -28.65 25.32
C PHE A 67 12.17 -29.76 25.51
N GLU A 68 13.43 -29.51 25.18
CA GLU A 68 14.53 -30.43 25.45
C GLU A 68 14.74 -30.63 26.96
N ALA A 69 14.64 -29.55 27.75
CA ALA A 69 14.71 -29.64 29.21
C ALA A 69 13.58 -30.50 29.77
N LEU A 70 12.33 -30.29 29.34
CA LEU A 70 11.20 -31.13 29.72
C LEU A 70 11.39 -32.60 29.34
N LYS A 71 11.80 -32.85 28.09
CA LYS A 71 12.07 -34.19 27.57
C LYS A 71 13.18 -34.90 28.34
N SER A 72 14.22 -34.17 28.76
CA SER A 72 15.33 -34.71 29.56
C SER A 72 14.90 -35.24 30.94
N LYS A 73 13.74 -34.80 31.44
CA LYS A 73 13.14 -35.27 32.69
C LYS A 73 12.00 -36.27 32.50
N GLY A 74 11.81 -36.78 31.28
CA GLY A 74 10.72 -37.70 30.96
C GLY A 74 9.34 -37.06 30.96
N VAL A 75 9.25 -35.73 30.83
CA VAL A 75 7.96 -35.03 30.73
C VAL A 75 7.44 -35.11 29.29
N GLU A 76 6.24 -35.66 29.12
CA GLU A 76 5.56 -35.72 27.82
C GLU A 76 4.69 -34.47 27.64
N SER A 77 5.12 -33.56 26.77
CA SER A 77 4.45 -32.28 26.52
C SER A 77 3.37 -32.38 25.44
N PHE A 78 2.20 -31.83 25.73
CA PHE A 78 1.10 -31.67 24.79
C PHE A 78 0.70 -30.19 24.72
N VAL A 79 0.90 -29.57 23.58
CA VAL A 79 0.65 -28.14 23.38
C VAL A 79 -0.69 -27.93 22.69
N VAL A 80 -1.54 -27.06 23.22
CA VAL A 80 -2.81 -26.69 22.58
C VAL A 80 -2.77 -25.21 22.23
N LEU A 81 -3.15 -24.88 21.00
CA LEU A 81 -3.15 -23.51 20.46
C LEU A 81 -4.58 -23.04 20.22
N ASP A 82 -4.80 -21.74 20.36
CA ASP A 82 -6.08 -21.13 19.99
C ASP A 82 -6.33 -21.25 18.48
N GLY A 83 -7.60 -21.47 18.16
CA GLY A 83 -8.16 -21.70 16.84
C GLY A 83 -8.94 -20.53 16.25
N ALA A 84 -10.07 -20.85 15.62
CA ALA A 84 -10.88 -19.89 14.87
C ALA A 84 -11.73 -19.01 15.81
N TYR A 85 -12.33 -17.97 15.24
CA TYR A 85 -13.22 -17.11 16.01
C TYR A 85 -14.59 -17.76 16.16
N ASP A 86 -15.16 -17.63 17.34
CA ASP A 86 -16.51 -18.10 17.62
C ASP A 86 -17.53 -17.23 16.87
N ARG A 87 -18.42 -17.89 16.12
CA ARG A 87 -19.52 -17.26 15.36
C ARG A 87 -20.57 -16.58 16.25
N SER A 88 -20.63 -16.94 17.53
CA SER A 88 -21.61 -16.41 18.48
C SER A 88 -21.27 -15.03 19.04
N ASP A 89 -20.13 -14.44 18.64
CA ASP A 89 -19.69 -13.08 18.98
C ASP A 89 -19.51 -12.78 20.47
N LYS A 90 -19.54 -13.80 21.32
CA LYS A 90 -19.56 -13.64 22.79
C LYS A 90 -18.31 -12.97 23.35
N LYS A 91 -17.16 -13.19 22.71
CA LYS A 91 -15.87 -12.56 23.06
C LYS A 91 -15.43 -11.48 22.06
N LEU A 92 -16.33 -11.03 21.19
CA LEU A 92 -16.02 -10.02 20.17
C LEU A 92 -15.55 -8.71 20.81
N GLU A 93 -16.26 -8.22 21.83
CA GLU A 93 -15.89 -6.97 22.52
C GLU A 93 -14.55 -7.09 23.25
N THR A 94 -14.29 -8.21 23.94
CA THR A 94 -12.99 -8.47 24.57
C THR A 94 -11.85 -8.49 23.55
N ARG A 95 -12.10 -9.00 22.34
CA ARG A 95 -11.11 -8.99 21.24
C ARG A 95 -10.88 -7.58 20.71
N LYS A 96 -11.91 -6.76 20.59
CA LYS A 96 -11.77 -5.33 20.23
C LYS A 96 -10.93 -4.59 21.27
N GLU A 97 -11.26 -4.72 22.55
CA GLU A 97 -10.49 -4.12 23.65
C GLU A 97 -9.02 -4.57 23.63
N ARG A 98 -8.76 -5.88 23.53
CA ARG A 98 -7.38 -6.42 23.45
C ARG A 98 -6.63 -5.93 22.21
N THR A 99 -7.32 -5.77 21.08
CA THR A 99 -6.68 -5.28 19.84
C THR A 99 -6.39 -3.79 19.93
N GLN A 100 -7.29 -3.01 20.52
CA GLN A 100 -7.08 -1.59 20.80
C GLN A 100 -5.89 -1.38 21.75
N GLU A 101 -5.79 -2.17 22.84
CA GLU A 101 -4.62 -2.14 23.73
C GLU A 101 -3.31 -2.49 23.00
N ARG A 102 -3.36 -3.36 21.98
CA ARG A 102 -2.19 -3.69 21.16
C ARG A 102 -1.78 -2.53 20.25
N ILE A 103 -2.74 -1.79 19.71
CA ILE A 103 -2.47 -0.57 18.93
C ILE A 103 -1.76 0.47 19.81
N GLU A 104 -2.28 0.70 21.02
CA GLU A 104 -1.69 1.64 21.98
C GLU A 104 -0.27 1.23 22.39
N LYS A 105 -0.04 -0.05 22.69
CA LYS A 105 1.29 -0.58 23.03
C LYS A 105 2.26 -0.50 21.84
N ALA A 106 1.79 -0.71 20.62
CA ALA A 106 2.61 -0.60 19.42
C ALA A 106 3.13 0.82 19.22
N ASP A 107 2.27 1.84 19.39
CA ASP A 107 2.65 3.25 19.33
C ASP A 107 3.62 3.64 20.46
N GLN A 108 3.36 3.21 21.70
CA GLN A 108 4.27 3.44 22.83
C GLN A 108 5.66 2.83 22.58
N LEU A 109 5.71 1.63 22.01
CA LEU A 109 6.97 0.97 21.63
C LEU A 109 7.68 1.70 20.48
N PHE A 110 6.93 2.19 19.51
CA PHE A 110 7.47 2.96 18.39
C PHE A 110 8.11 4.27 18.85
N ARG A 111 7.47 4.97 19.79
CA ARG A 111 7.97 6.21 20.42
C ARG A 111 9.04 6.00 21.49
N ASN A 112 9.38 4.74 21.78
CA ASN A 112 10.32 4.37 22.82
C ASN A 112 9.92 4.90 24.22
N GLU A 113 8.62 4.88 24.50
CA GLU A 113 8.06 5.25 25.81
C GLU A 113 8.18 4.09 26.80
N THR A 114 8.35 4.40 28.09
CA THR A 114 8.34 3.43 29.19
C THR A 114 7.09 3.62 30.04
N SER A 115 6.56 2.54 30.60
CA SER A 115 5.41 2.64 31.50
C SER A 115 5.71 3.50 32.73
N ALA A 116 4.67 4.00 33.41
CA ALA A 116 4.80 4.79 34.64
C ALA A 116 5.57 4.08 35.77
N ASN A 117 5.67 2.74 35.71
CA ASN A 117 6.40 1.92 36.68
C ASN A 117 7.84 1.61 36.25
N GLY A 118 8.27 2.10 35.07
CA GLY A 118 9.58 1.83 34.48
C GLY A 118 9.66 0.51 33.69
N ASP A 119 8.58 -0.27 33.62
CA ASP A 119 8.53 -1.50 32.82
C ASP A 119 8.44 -1.16 31.33
N GLU A 120 9.19 -1.90 30.50
CA GLU A 120 9.07 -1.84 29.03
C GLU A 120 7.75 -2.46 28.57
N TYR A 121 7.14 -1.84 27.56
CA TYR A 121 5.98 -2.39 26.88
C TYR A 121 6.36 -3.66 26.10
N PHE A 122 5.38 -4.53 25.84
CA PHE A 122 5.60 -5.79 25.12
C PHE A 122 4.53 -6.01 24.08
N LEU A 123 4.98 -6.32 22.86
CA LEU A 123 4.15 -6.76 21.75
C LEU A 123 4.83 -7.96 21.06
N LEU A 124 4.14 -9.09 20.97
CA LEU A 124 4.69 -10.27 20.31
C LEU A 124 4.86 -10.01 18.80
N PRO A 125 6.06 -10.18 18.21
CA PRO A 125 6.28 -9.98 16.77
C PRO A 125 5.41 -10.86 15.89
N LEU A 126 5.08 -10.37 14.70
CA LEU A 126 4.07 -10.95 13.81
C LEU A 126 4.33 -12.44 13.51
N LEU A 127 5.58 -12.79 13.17
CA LEU A 127 5.93 -14.15 12.75
C LEU A 127 6.38 -15.06 13.91
N ALA A 128 6.36 -14.60 15.15
CA ALA A 128 6.82 -15.39 16.29
C ALA A 128 6.01 -16.68 16.48
N LYS A 129 4.68 -16.63 16.25
CA LYS A 129 3.81 -17.82 16.32
C LYS A 129 4.18 -18.87 15.25
N PHE A 130 4.62 -18.44 14.06
CA PHE A 130 5.11 -19.38 13.04
C PHE A 130 6.36 -20.10 13.50
N VAL A 131 7.33 -19.37 14.06
CA VAL A 131 8.58 -19.94 14.58
C VAL A 131 8.30 -20.90 15.73
N PHE A 132 7.37 -20.56 16.62
CA PHE A 132 6.96 -21.44 17.71
C PHE A 132 6.40 -22.77 17.17
N VAL A 133 5.46 -22.71 16.22
CA VAL A 133 4.87 -23.92 15.58
C VAL A 133 5.90 -24.67 14.72
N GLU A 134 6.86 -23.99 14.10
CA GLU A 134 8.00 -24.60 13.41
C GLU A 134 8.80 -25.50 14.36
N VAL A 135 9.15 -25.02 15.56
CA VAL A 135 9.85 -25.84 16.57
C VAL A 135 9.04 -27.07 16.96
N LEU A 136 7.73 -26.90 17.20
CA LEU A 136 6.88 -28.03 17.60
C LEU A 136 6.85 -29.12 16.52
N ARG A 137 6.79 -28.73 15.24
CA ARG A 137 6.80 -29.66 14.10
C ARG A 137 8.17 -30.30 13.90
N ASP A 138 9.23 -29.51 13.84
CA ASP A 138 10.61 -29.98 13.59
C ASP A 138 11.07 -31.01 14.63
N HIS A 139 10.64 -30.84 15.88
CA HIS A 139 11.04 -31.69 17.01
C HIS A 139 9.98 -32.69 17.46
N LEU A 140 8.91 -32.86 16.65
CA LEU A 140 7.83 -33.82 16.89
C LEU A 140 7.20 -33.69 18.28
N ILE A 141 7.07 -32.46 18.76
CA ILE A 141 6.31 -32.17 19.99
C ILE A 141 4.83 -32.34 19.66
N LYS A 142 4.08 -33.01 20.53
CA LYS A 142 2.65 -33.24 20.29
C LYS A 142 1.89 -31.94 20.47
N PHE A 143 1.19 -31.48 19.43
CA PHE A 143 0.35 -30.30 19.53
C PHE A 143 -0.89 -30.39 18.65
N ALA A 144 -1.88 -29.56 18.96
CA ALA A 144 -3.07 -29.38 18.15
C ALA A 144 -3.60 -27.95 18.26
N VAL A 145 -4.20 -27.45 17.18
CA VAL A 145 -4.99 -26.20 17.21
C VAL A 145 -6.44 -26.52 17.56
N SER A 146 -7.03 -25.83 18.53
CA SER A 146 -8.43 -25.95 18.96
C SER A 146 -9.42 -25.47 17.90
N ASP A 147 -10.70 -25.81 18.05
CA ASP A 147 -11.75 -25.30 17.15
C ASP A 147 -11.89 -23.78 17.29
N CYS A 148 -12.07 -23.33 18.53
CA CYS A 148 -12.13 -21.92 18.89
C CYS A 148 -11.07 -21.62 19.95
N GLU A 149 -11.44 -21.59 21.22
CA GLU A 149 -10.52 -21.26 22.31
C GLU A 149 -9.94 -22.52 22.95
N ALA A 150 -8.67 -22.47 23.31
CA ALA A 150 -7.95 -23.62 23.81
C ALA A 150 -8.32 -24.00 25.26
N ASP A 151 -8.81 -23.05 26.07
CA ASP A 151 -9.01 -23.21 27.51
C ASP A 151 -9.84 -24.45 27.86
N HIS A 152 -10.98 -24.62 27.18
CA HIS A 152 -11.88 -25.76 27.39
C HIS A 152 -11.23 -27.08 26.99
N ASP A 153 -10.55 -27.11 25.84
CA ASP A 153 -9.87 -28.31 25.34
C ASP A 153 -8.71 -28.71 26.26
N ILE A 154 -7.92 -27.74 26.72
CA ILE A 154 -6.85 -27.92 27.69
C ILE A 154 -7.39 -28.51 29.00
N ALA A 155 -8.45 -27.92 29.56
CA ALA A 155 -9.07 -28.39 30.79
C ALA A 155 -9.64 -29.81 30.64
N SER A 156 -10.27 -30.10 29.50
CA SER A 156 -10.80 -31.42 29.16
C SER A 156 -9.70 -32.49 29.07
N LEU A 157 -8.63 -32.20 28.32
CA LEU A 157 -7.46 -33.08 28.18
C LEU A 157 -6.79 -33.34 29.54
N ALA A 158 -6.60 -32.29 30.33
CA ALA A 158 -5.95 -32.38 31.63
C ALA A 158 -6.78 -33.19 32.64
N LYS A 159 -8.12 -33.06 32.60
CA LYS A 159 -9.05 -33.86 33.40
C LYS A 159 -9.00 -35.34 33.01
N ASP A 160 -9.06 -35.65 31.72
CA ASP A 160 -9.07 -37.02 31.22
C ASP A 160 -7.74 -37.75 31.42
N TRP A 161 -6.62 -37.04 31.34
CA TRP A 161 -5.28 -37.63 31.52
C TRP A 161 -4.74 -37.47 32.94
N ALA A 162 -5.50 -36.82 33.83
CA ALA A 162 -5.14 -36.53 35.21
C ALA A 162 -3.73 -35.91 35.34
N CYS A 163 -3.45 -34.90 34.51
CA CYS A 163 -2.12 -34.28 34.43
C CYS A 163 -2.19 -32.75 34.61
N PRO A 164 -1.09 -32.10 35.03
CA PRO A 164 -1.06 -30.67 35.26
C PRO A 164 -1.19 -29.85 33.98
N VAL A 165 -1.69 -28.63 34.12
CA VAL A 165 -1.73 -27.59 33.08
C VAL A 165 -0.68 -26.53 33.35
N LEU A 166 0.04 -26.12 32.31
CA LEU A 166 0.98 -25.00 32.32
C LEU A 166 0.40 -23.82 31.51
N SER A 167 0.03 -22.73 32.19
CA SER A 167 -0.47 -21.47 31.59
C SER A 167 -0.40 -20.36 32.64
N ASP A 168 -0.51 -19.09 32.25
CA ASP A 168 -0.78 -17.96 33.14
C ASP A 168 -2.26 -17.50 33.11
N ASP A 169 -3.15 -18.26 32.46
CA ASP A 169 -4.59 -17.99 32.53
C ASP A 169 -5.16 -18.39 33.90
N SER A 170 -5.89 -17.45 34.51
CA SER A 170 -6.48 -17.65 35.83
C SER A 170 -7.75 -18.50 35.81
N ASP A 171 -8.34 -18.77 34.64
CA ASP A 171 -9.47 -19.70 34.53
C ASP A 171 -9.10 -21.14 34.92
N PHE A 172 -7.81 -21.53 34.80
CA PHE A 172 -7.33 -22.84 35.25
C PHE A 172 -7.28 -23.02 36.78
N PHE A 173 -7.42 -21.95 37.58
CA PHE A 173 -7.69 -22.10 39.01
C PHE A 173 -9.10 -22.63 39.29
N ILE A 174 -10.02 -22.45 38.34
CA ILE A 174 -11.45 -22.67 38.49
C ILE A 174 -11.88 -23.99 37.87
N PHE A 175 -11.35 -24.29 36.67
CA PHE A 175 -11.61 -25.55 35.96
C PHE A 175 -11.30 -26.78 36.84
N ASP A 176 -12.07 -27.84 36.64
CA ASP A 176 -11.93 -29.13 37.34
C ASP A 176 -10.71 -29.95 36.86
N VAL A 177 -9.52 -29.36 37.00
CA VAL A 177 -8.22 -29.95 36.62
C VAL A 177 -7.55 -30.58 37.85
N LYS A 178 -7.77 -31.88 38.06
CA LYS A 178 -7.24 -32.62 39.21
C LYS A 178 -5.71 -32.70 39.25
N GLY A 179 -5.06 -32.66 38.08
CA GLY A 179 -3.60 -32.67 37.97
C GLY A 179 -2.93 -31.40 38.50
N GLY A 180 -3.71 -30.33 38.72
CA GLY A 180 -3.27 -29.04 39.22
C GLY A 180 -2.87 -28.06 38.11
N PHE A 181 -2.72 -26.80 38.51
CA PHE A 181 -2.40 -25.68 37.63
C PHE A 181 -1.05 -25.08 37.99
N ILE A 182 -0.19 -24.89 36.99
CA ILE A 182 1.15 -24.36 37.12
C ILE A 182 1.24 -23.04 36.35
N PRO A 183 1.40 -21.90 37.04
CA PRO A 183 1.76 -20.64 36.41
C PRO A 183 3.13 -20.71 35.74
N LEU A 184 3.26 -20.19 34.51
CA LEU A 184 4.52 -20.15 33.76
C LEU A 184 5.60 -19.41 34.54
N SER A 185 5.23 -18.27 35.12
CA SER A 185 6.11 -17.45 35.99
C SER A 185 6.67 -18.21 37.21
N SER A 186 6.11 -19.36 37.56
CA SER A 186 6.55 -20.17 38.70
C SER A 186 7.36 -21.40 38.32
N PHE A 187 7.53 -21.65 37.02
CA PHE A 187 8.18 -22.83 36.51
C PHE A 187 9.66 -22.55 36.21
N ASP A 188 10.54 -23.17 37.00
CA ASP A 188 11.97 -23.23 36.71
C ASP A 188 12.23 -24.46 35.83
N VAL A 189 12.51 -24.19 34.56
CA VAL A 189 12.73 -25.20 33.52
C VAL A 189 14.01 -26.00 33.79
N ASP A 190 15.09 -25.33 34.20
CA ASP A 190 16.42 -25.92 34.40
C ASP A 190 16.42 -26.91 35.56
N GLN A 191 15.79 -26.53 36.67
CA GLN A 191 15.61 -27.39 37.84
C GLN A 191 14.40 -28.32 37.72
N SER A 192 13.53 -28.04 36.74
CA SER A 192 12.24 -28.70 36.54
C SER A 192 11.37 -28.68 37.79
N THR A 193 11.44 -27.57 38.52
CA THR A 193 10.66 -27.30 39.72
C THR A 193 9.57 -26.29 39.42
N ALA A 194 8.37 -26.54 39.91
CA ALA A 194 7.22 -25.66 39.70
C ALA A 194 6.47 -25.43 41.00
N ARG A 195 5.80 -24.28 41.14
CA ARG A 195 4.78 -24.10 42.18
C ARG A 195 3.40 -24.41 41.59
N ILE A 196 2.79 -25.49 42.05
CA ILE A 196 1.48 -25.94 41.58
C ILE A 196 0.36 -25.52 42.54
N PHE A 197 -0.78 -25.19 41.96
CA PHE A 197 -2.03 -24.91 42.66
C PHE A 197 -3.03 -26.04 42.41
N TYR A 198 -3.74 -26.44 43.47
CA TYR A 198 -4.84 -27.38 43.38
C TYR A 198 -6.16 -26.67 43.62
N ARG A 199 -7.18 -27.02 42.84
CA ARG A 199 -8.55 -26.51 42.95
C ARG A 199 -9.08 -26.60 44.39
N SER A 200 -8.82 -27.71 45.07
CA SER A 200 -9.19 -27.95 46.47
C SER A 200 -8.55 -26.94 47.44
N ASP A 201 -7.29 -26.57 47.21
CA ASP A 201 -6.57 -25.63 48.06
C ASP A 201 -7.11 -24.21 47.85
N VAL A 202 -7.48 -23.84 46.62
CA VAL A 202 -8.13 -22.57 46.30
C VAL A 202 -9.53 -22.48 46.96
N ALA A 203 -10.35 -23.53 46.84
CA ALA A 203 -11.66 -23.59 47.49
C ALA A 203 -11.54 -23.45 49.02
N ARG A 204 -10.58 -24.16 49.62
CA ARG A 204 -10.27 -24.07 51.05
C ARG A 204 -9.88 -22.66 51.47
N TYR A 205 -9.08 -21.95 50.66
CA TYR A 205 -8.65 -20.59 50.97
C TYR A 205 -9.82 -19.59 50.98
N PHE A 206 -10.77 -19.76 50.07
CA PHE A 206 -12.01 -18.97 50.06
C PHE A 206 -13.06 -19.45 51.07
N GLY A 207 -12.87 -20.63 51.69
CA GLY A 207 -13.82 -21.19 52.64
C GLY A 207 -15.12 -21.65 51.99
N ILE A 208 -15.06 -22.07 50.73
CA ILE A 208 -16.22 -22.51 49.93
C ILE A 208 -16.01 -23.94 49.42
N ARG A 209 -17.09 -24.56 48.94
CA ARG A 209 -17.01 -25.86 48.26
C ARG A 209 -16.45 -25.71 46.84
N GLU A 210 -15.77 -26.72 46.32
CA GLU A 210 -15.16 -26.67 44.98
C GLU A 210 -16.19 -26.40 43.88
N GLU A 211 -17.43 -26.90 44.04
CA GLU A 211 -18.52 -26.67 43.08
C GLU A 211 -18.95 -25.20 42.98
N LEU A 212 -18.63 -24.36 43.97
CA LEU A 212 -18.97 -22.93 43.96
C LEU A 212 -17.84 -22.06 43.38
N LEU A 213 -16.70 -22.64 42.99
CA LEU A 213 -15.60 -21.87 42.37
C LEU A 213 -15.99 -21.21 41.03
N PRO A 214 -16.76 -21.86 40.13
CA PRO A 214 -17.27 -21.19 38.93
C PRO A 214 -18.11 -19.96 39.27
N LEU A 215 -19.02 -20.06 40.25
CA LEU A 215 -19.82 -18.93 40.71
C LEU A 215 -18.94 -17.82 41.33
N LEU A 216 -17.94 -18.18 42.14
CA LEU A 216 -16.94 -17.24 42.66
C LEU A 216 -16.26 -16.48 41.51
N ALA A 217 -15.81 -17.19 40.48
CA ALA A 217 -15.15 -16.61 39.31
C ALA A 217 -16.05 -15.61 38.58
N SER A 218 -17.32 -15.97 38.35
CA SER A 218 -18.32 -15.08 37.74
C SER A 218 -18.56 -13.81 38.56
N LEU A 219 -18.63 -13.92 39.90
CA LEU A 219 -18.88 -12.78 40.80
C LEU A 219 -17.67 -11.83 40.95
N LEU A 220 -16.45 -12.36 40.82
CA LEU A 220 -15.23 -11.53 40.79
C LEU A 220 -15.10 -10.75 39.46
N GLY A 221 -15.73 -11.29 38.41
CA GLY A 221 -15.70 -10.79 37.05
C GLY A 221 -14.64 -11.52 36.23
N ASN A 222 -15.08 -12.14 35.13
CA ASN A 222 -14.27 -12.89 34.20
C ASN A 222 -14.54 -12.42 32.75
N ASP A 223 -14.20 -13.23 31.75
CA ASP A 223 -14.38 -12.89 30.33
C ASP A 223 -15.86 -12.84 29.91
N TYR A 224 -16.77 -13.46 30.67
CA TYR A 224 -18.20 -13.53 30.35
C TYR A 224 -19.06 -12.55 31.17
N VAL A 225 -18.62 -12.21 32.39
CA VAL A 225 -19.34 -11.30 33.29
C VAL A 225 -18.61 -9.97 33.42
N SER A 226 -19.17 -8.94 32.79
CA SER A 226 -18.58 -7.59 32.75
C SER A 226 -18.67 -6.84 34.10
N ARG A 227 -17.86 -5.80 34.26
CA ARG A 227 -17.90 -4.94 35.48
C ARG A 227 -19.24 -4.23 35.61
N GLU A 228 -19.83 -3.83 34.50
CA GLU A 228 -21.10 -3.14 34.40
C GLU A 228 -22.22 -4.05 34.88
N ALA A 229 -22.22 -5.33 34.47
CA ALA A 229 -23.18 -6.32 34.94
C ALA A 229 -23.06 -6.56 36.46
N LEU A 230 -21.84 -6.50 37.01
CA LEU A 230 -21.59 -6.71 38.44
C LEU A 230 -21.78 -5.46 39.31
N LYS A 231 -22.00 -4.25 38.75
CA LYS A 231 -22.15 -3.01 39.55
C LYS A 231 -23.22 -3.13 40.65
N PRO A 232 -24.43 -3.67 40.39
CA PRO A 232 -25.47 -3.79 41.41
C PRO A 232 -25.06 -4.71 42.55
N PHE A 233 -24.49 -5.87 42.23
CA PHE A 233 -23.99 -6.82 43.22
C PHE A 233 -22.79 -6.27 44.02
N ASN A 234 -21.86 -5.59 43.33
CA ASN A 234 -20.72 -4.94 43.96
C ASN A 234 -21.16 -3.89 45.00
N HIS A 235 -22.27 -3.17 44.76
CA HIS A 235 -22.81 -2.21 45.73
C HIS A 235 -23.28 -2.91 47.02
N THR A 236 -23.92 -4.07 46.90
CA THR A 236 -24.37 -4.88 48.04
C THR A 236 -23.19 -5.35 48.90
N ILE A 237 -22.12 -5.84 48.28
CA ILE A 237 -20.96 -6.37 49.01
C ILE A 237 -20.03 -5.29 49.59
N CYS A 238 -20.08 -4.05 49.06
CA CYS A 238 -19.32 -2.92 49.61
C CYS A 238 -19.77 -2.54 51.03
N ASN A 239 -20.94 -3.01 51.49
CA ASN A 239 -21.44 -2.80 52.84
C ASN A 239 -20.86 -3.79 53.86
N PHE A 240 -20.05 -4.76 53.44
CA PHE A 240 -19.40 -5.72 54.32
C PHE A 240 -18.13 -5.15 54.98
N PRO A 241 -17.72 -5.68 56.15
CA PRO A 241 -16.51 -5.22 56.84
C PRO A 241 -15.28 -5.30 55.93
N SER A 242 -14.60 -4.18 55.74
CA SER A 242 -13.34 -4.10 55.01
C SER A 242 -12.26 -3.65 55.99
N ASP A 243 -11.45 -4.60 56.46
CA ASP A 243 -10.36 -4.36 57.43
C ASP A 243 -9.22 -3.53 56.81
N GLY A 244 -9.46 -2.25 56.53
CA GLY A 244 -8.46 -1.32 55.97
C GLY A 244 -8.03 -1.61 54.52
N LEU A 245 -8.69 -2.55 53.84
CA LEU A 245 -8.40 -2.94 52.45
C LEU A 245 -8.89 -1.89 51.45
N SER A 246 -8.21 -1.74 50.30
CA SER A 246 -8.59 -0.78 49.26
C SER A 246 -8.76 -1.42 47.88
N GLY A 247 -9.65 -0.85 47.06
CA GLY A 247 -9.82 -1.20 45.66
C GLY A 247 -10.25 -2.66 45.41
N LYS A 248 -9.40 -3.43 44.72
CA LYS A 248 -9.70 -4.82 44.30
C LYS A 248 -9.84 -5.77 45.50
N GLU A 249 -9.09 -5.56 46.59
CA GLU A 249 -9.05 -6.48 47.74
C GLU A 249 -10.37 -6.49 48.53
N VAL A 250 -11.08 -5.36 48.57
CA VAL A 250 -12.43 -5.26 49.16
C VAL A 250 -13.41 -6.16 48.41
N ARG A 251 -13.30 -6.23 47.08
CA ARG A 251 -14.17 -7.11 46.27
C ARG A 251 -13.91 -8.58 46.57
N PHE A 252 -12.65 -9.00 46.55
CA PHE A 252 -12.30 -10.39 46.86
C PHE A 252 -12.75 -10.78 48.26
N SER A 253 -12.55 -9.90 49.25
CA SER A 253 -13.03 -10.11 50.63
C SER A 253 -14.56 -10.15 50.71
N GLY A 254 -15.26 -9.24 50.04
CA GLY A 254 -16.73 -9.16 50.05
C GLY A 254 -17.40 -10.37 49.40
N VAL A 255 -16.90 -10.83 48.25
CA VAL A 255 -17.40 -12.05 47.59
C VAL A 255 -17.09 -13.29 48.44
N LYS A 256 -15.87 -13.38 48.99
CA LYS A 256 -15.47 -14.44 49.93
C LYS A 256 -16.42 -14.49 51.13
N TYR A 257 -16.64 -13.34 51.77
CA TYR A 257 -17.53 -13.21 52.92
C TYR A 257 -18.94 -13.68 52.55
N PHE A 258 -19.53 -13.13 51.48
CA PHE A 258 -20.87 -13.50 51.02
C PHE A 258 -21.04 -15.01 50.80
N LEU A 259 -20.13 -15.63 50.02
CA LEU A 259 -20.23 -17.05 49.72
C LEU A 259 -19.96 -17.94 50.94
N SER A 260 -19.10 -17.51 51.85
CA SER A 260 -18.81 -18.24 53.11
C SER A 260 -19.98 -18.23 54.11
N GLN A 261 -20.92 -17.28 54.00
CA GLN A 261 -22.12 -17.24 54.84
C GLN A 261 -23.22 -18.20 54.36
N LEU A 262 -23.09 -18.76 53.16
CA LEU A 262 -24.09 -19.68 52.63
C LEU A 262 -24.01 -21.05 53.35
N PRO A 263 -25.15 -21.69 53.65
CA PRO A 263 -25.16 -23.00 54.32
C PRO A 263 -24.40 -24.07 53.52
N ASN A 264 -23.64 -24.93 54.20
CA ASN A 264 -22.87 -26.01 53.55
C ASN A 264 -23.72 -26.97 52.69
N SER A 265 -25.03 -27.08 52.95
CA SER A 265 -25.98 -27.92 52.21
C SER A 265 -26.63 -27.26 50.99
N ILE A 266 -26.32 -25.99 50.70
CA ILE A 266 -26.94 -25.25 49.59
C ILE A 266 -26.44 -25.80 48.25
N SER A 267 -27.34 -25.98 47.28
CA SER A 267 -26.95 -26.32 45.90
C SER A 267 -26.37 -25.11 45.15
N GLU A 268 -25.66 -25.34 44.04
CA GLU A 268 -25.12 -24.27 43.19
C GLU A 268 -26.24 -23.34 42.67
N THR A 269 -27.38 -23.91 42.28
CA THR A 269 -28.56 -23.17 41.83
C THR A 269 -29.17 -22.31 42.94
N GLN A 270 -29.26 -22.84 44.15
CA GLN A 270 -29.76 -22.07 45.31
C GLN A 270 -28.78 -20.96 45.72
N ALA A 271 -27.46 -21.20 45.64
CA ALA A 271 -26.46 -20.16 45.89
C ALA A 271 -26.56 -19.02 44.86
N PHE A 272 -26.81 -19.39 43.60
CA PHE A 272 -27.08 -18.44 42.52
C PHE A 272 -28.37 -17.63 42.75
N GLU A 273 -29.47 -18.28 43.17
CA GLU A 273 -30.70 -17.58 43.56
C GLU A 273 -30.48 -16.58 44.71
N CYS A 274 -29.66 -16.94 45.71
CA CYS A 274 -29.29 -16.02 46.80
C CYS A 274 -28.54 -14.78 46.31
N VAL A 275 -27.66 -14.92 45.31
CA VAL A 275 -26.99 -13.79 44.66
C VAL A 275 -28.03 -12.88 43.98
N LEU A 276 -28.93 -13.45 43.18
CA LEU A 276 -29.94 -12.67 42.45
C LEU A 276 -30.95 -11.99 43.38
N GLY A 277 -31.29 -12.63 44.50
CA GLY A 277 -32.13 -12.08 45.56
C GLY A 277 -31.52 -10.87 46.28
N SER A 278 -30.20 -10.68 46.19
CA SER A 278 -29.49 -9.55 46.78
C SER A 278 -29.51 -8.26 45.94
N ILE A 279 -30.13 -8.31 44.75
CA ILE A 279 -30.23 -7.20 43.80
C ILE A 279 -31.68 -6.71 43.75
N GLU A 280 -31.91 -5.42 43.98
CA GLU A 280 -33.26 -4.84 44.03
C GLU A 280 -33.88 -4.62 42.63
N SER A 281 -33.08 -4.25 41.64
CA SER A 281 -33.56 -3.93 40.27
C SER A 281 -33.79 -5.20 39.44
N SER A 282 -35.01 -5.35 38.90
CA SER A 282 -35.41 -6.50 38.06
C SER A 282 -34.64 -6.59 36.75
N GLU A 283 -34.38 -5.46 36.08
CA GLU A 283 -33.64 -5.42 34.81
C GLU A 283 -32.16 -5.79 35.02
N SER A 284 -31.57 -5.27 36.10
CA SER A 284 -30.19 -5.62 36.49
C SER A 284 -30.05 -7.07 36.89
N ARG A 285 -31.07 -7.63 37.55
CA ARG A 285 -31.12 -9.05 37.93
C ARG A 285 -31.13 -9.96 36.71
N GLU A 286 -32.01 -9.72 35.74
CA GLU A 286 -32.09 -10.54 34.52
C GLU A 286 -30.80 -10.47 33.69
N ARG A 287 -30.18 -9.28 33.60
CA ARG A 287 -28.89 -9.11 32.90
C ARG A 287 -27.76 -9.89 33.57
N LEU A 288 -27.68 -9.85 34.90
CA LEU A 288 -26.65 -10.58 35.64
C LEU A 288 -26.92 -12.10 35.61
N GLU A 289 -28.19 -12.51 35.72
CA GLU A 289 -28.62 -13.90 35.64
C GLU A 289 -28.12 -14.56 34.36
N LYS A 290 -28.45 -13.98 33.20
CA LYS A 290 -28.00 -14.47 31.89
C LYS A 290 -26.47 -14.54 31.77
N ALA A 291 -25.75 -13.54 32.29
CA ALA A 291 -24.30 -13.50 32.22
C ALA A 291 -23.64 -14.58 33.09
N ILE A 292 -24.16 -14.81 34.30
CA ILE A 292 -23.63 -15.84 35.20
C ILE A 292 -23.99 -17.24 34.68
N GLU A 293 -25.23 -17.50 34.26
CA GLU A 293 -25.61 -18.79 33.67
C GLU A 293 -24.69 -19.17 32.52
N TYR A 294 -24.42 -18.21 31.63
CA TYR A 294 -23.50 -18.40 30.53
C TYR A 294 -22.08 -18.72 31.02
N SER A 295 -21.57 -17.96 32.00
CA SER A 295 -20.26 -18.22 32.60
C SER A 295 -20.15 -19.59 33.26
N LEU A 296 -21.20 -20.09 33.91
CA LEU A 296 -21.19 -21.40 34.57
C LEU A 296 -21.15 -22.54 33.55
N GLN A 297 -21.86 -22.41 32.43
CA GLN A 297 -21.83 -23.37 31.32
C GLN A 297 -20.42 -23.52 30.74
N GLU A 298 -19.65 -22.44 30.64
CA GLU A 298 -18.30 -22.45 30.06
C GLU A 298 -17.28 -23.20 30.94
N TYR A 299 -17.42 -23.11 32.27
CA TYR A 299 -16.58 -23.88 33.21
C TYR A 299 -16.98 -25.37 33.33
N ALA A 300 -18.14 -25.75 32.80
CA ALA A 300 -18.57 -27.15 32.76
C ALA A 300 -17.79 -27.90 31.68
N ILE A 301 -16.77 -28.65 32.10
CA ILE A 301 -15.90 -29.41 31.19
C ILE A 301 -16.70 -30.50 30.46
N THR A 302 -16.72 -30.42 29.13
CA THR A 302 -17.26 -31.46 28.24
C THR A 302 -16.11 -32.21 27.55
N LYS A 303 -16.41 -33.32 26.88
CA LYS A 303 -15.37 -34.10 26.19
C LYS A 303 -14.87 -33.33 24.96
N SER A 304 -13.59 -33.02 24.91
CA SER A 304 -12.94 -32.34 23.80
C SER A 304 -12.84 -33.22 22.54
N ASN A 305 -12.97 -32.61 21.36
CA ASN A 305 -12.70 -33.24 20.07
C ASN A 305 -11.20 -33.53 19.85
N LEU A 306 -10.31 -32.82 20.55
CA LEU A 306 -8.86 -32.99 20.41
C LEU A 306 -8.34 -34.26 21.10
N LEU A 307 -9.10 -34.83 22.03
CA LEU A 307 -8.74 -36.06 22.73
C LEU A 307 -8.48 -37.22 21.76
N ASP A 308 -9.39 -37.41 20.81
CA ASP A 308 -9.30 -38.51 19.84
C ASP A 308 -8.24 -38.21 18.76
N TYR A 309 -8.01 -36.94 18.42
CA TYR A 309 -6.92 -36.50 17.54
C TYR A 309 -5.54 -36.77 18.15
N LEU A 310 -5.27 -36.31 19.37
CA LEU A 310 -3.96 -36.45 20.02
C LEU A 310 -3.64 -37.91 20.40
N ARG A 311 -4.65 -38.78 20.54
CA ARG A 311 -4.47 -40.21 20.80
C ARG A 311 -4.33 -41.05 19.54
N ASN A 312 -5.24 -40.87 18.59
CA ASN A 312 -5.45 -41.81 17.47
C ASN A 312 -5.34 -41.14 16.09
N GLY A 313 -5.12 -39.82 16.03
CA GLY A 313 -5.07 -39.06 14.77
C GLY A 313 -6.45 -38.83 14.12
N VAL A 314 -7.55 -39.11 14.83
CA VAL A 314 -8.90 -38.94 14.29
C VAL A 314 -9.28 -37.46 14.30
N VAL A 315 -9.64 -36.93 13.13
CA VAL A 315 -10.00 -35.51 12.96
C VAL A 315 -11.50 -35.34 13.12
N CYS A 316 -11.91 -34.61 14.17
CA CYS A 316 -13.28 -34.19 14.41
C CYS A 316 -13.32 -32.69 14.71
N SER A 317 -14.39 -32.01 14.31
CA SER A 317 -14.60 -30.59 14.59
C SER A 317 -16.09 -30.26 14.65
N LEU A 318 -16.44 -29.31 15.52
CA LEU A 318 -17.79 -28.72 15.56
C LEU A 318 -17.91 -27.50 14.63
N LEU A 319 -16.80 -27.06 14.03
CA LEU A 319 -16.79 -25.92 13.14
C LEU A 319 -17.58 -26.23 11.86
N ARG A 320 -18.33 -25.23 11.42
CA ARG A 320 -19.07 -25.22 10.16
C ARG A 320 -18.68 -23.96 9.39
N THR A 321 -18.74 -24.03 8.07
CA THR A 321 -18.54 -22.85 7.23
C THR A 321 -19.61 -21.79 7.53
N GLN A 322 -19.42 -20.56 7.04
CA GLN A 322 -20.46 -19.52 7.16
C GLN A 322 -21.81 -19.98 6.58
N SER A 323 -21.81 -20.88 5.59
CA SER A 323 -23.01 -21.48 4.96
C SER A 323 -23.52 -22.73 5.67
N ASN A 324 -22.99 -23.02 6.86
CA ASN A 324 -23.34 -24.16 7.68
C ASN A 324 -23.02 -25.51 7.02
N LEU A 325 -22.03 -25.54 6.12
CA LEU A 325 -21.51 -26.76 5.52
C LEU A 325 -20.46 -27.39 6.42
N GLU A 326 -20.28 -28.70 6.29
CA GLU A 326 -19.19 -29.42 6.95
C GLU A 326 -17.86 -29.04 6.29
N LEU A 327 -16.81 -28.93 7.10
CA LEU A 327 -15.46 -28.65 6.62
C LEU A 327 -14.82 -29.93 6.08
N ASP A 328 -14.02 -29.80 5.03
CA ASP A 328 -13.26 -30.90 4.46
C ASP A 328 -12.24 -31.46 5.47
N GLU A 329 -12.09 -32.80 5.50
CA GLU A 329 -11.22 -33.48 6.47
C GLU A 329 -9.75 -33.08 6.32
N GLU A 330 -9.26 -32.87 5.10
CA GLU A 330 -7.88 -32.48 4.86
C GLU A 330 -7.61 -31.05 5.32
N VAL A 331 -8.57 -30.14 5.13
CA VAL A 331 -8.50 -28.77 5.65
C VAL A 331 -8.46 -28.78 7.17
N LEU A 332 -9.33 -29.57 7.82
CA LEU A 332 -9.33 -29.74 9.27
C LEU A 332 -8.03 -30.35 9.79
N ARG A 333 -7.50 -31.37 9.11
CA ARG A 333 -6.21 -31.99 9.48
C ARG A 333 -5.07 -30.98 9.45
N ARG A 334 -4.96 -30.22 8.36
CA ARG A 334 -3.95 -29.15 8.20
C ARG A 334 -4.13 -28.02 9.22
N PHE A 335 -5.37 -27.74 9.62
CA PHE A 335 -5.66 -26.80 10.70
C PHE A 335 -5.15 -27.31 12.04
N ARG A 336 -5.42 -28.58 12.41
CA ARG A 336 -4.88 -29.17 13.64
C ARG A 336 -3.35 -29.19 13.69
N GLU A 337 -2.70 -29.40 12.54
CA GLU A 337 -1.24 -29.36 12.38
C GLU A 337 -0.65 -27.94 12.39
N GLY A 338 -1.47 -26.89 12.53
CA GLY A 338 -1.00 -25.49 12.50
C GLY A 338 -0.49 -25.03 11.14
N LYS A 339 -0.80 -25.75 10.06
CA LYS A 339 -0.50 -25.33 8.67
C LYS A 339 -1.58 -24.41 8.13
N PHE A 340 -2.83 -24.55 8.57
CA PHE A 340 -3.90 -23.63 8.19
C PHE A 340 -4.07 -22.56 9.28
N SER A 341 -4.04 -21.27 8.91
CA SER A 341 -4.02 -20.20 9.91
C SER A 341 -5.39 -20.00 10.59
N THR A 342 -5.35 -19.47 11.81
CA THR A 342 -6.55 -19.10 12.57
C THR A 342 -7.39 -18.06 11.83
N ASP A 343 -6.74 -17.12 11.15
CA ASP A 343 -7.40 -16.04 10.41
C ASP A 343 -8.09 -16.58 9.16
N CYS A 344 -7.44 -17.48 8.41
CA CYS A 344 -8.06 -18.18 7.29
C CYS A 344 -9.27 -19.02 7.76
N MET A 345 -9.13 -19.77 8.86
CA MET A 345 -10.25 -20.56 9.40
C MET A 345 -11.39 -19.66 9.87
N SER A 346 -11.09 -18.54 10.53
CA SER A 346 -12.09 -17.57 11.00
C SER A 346 -12.82 -16.88 9.84
N SER A 347 -12.11 -16.61 8.74
CA SER A 347 -12.74 -16.10 7.52
C SER A 347 -13.73 -17.11 6.92
N LEU A 348 -13.42 -18.40 6.96
CA LEU A 348 -14.28 -19.49 6.45
C LEU A 348 -15.50 -19.78 7.36
N THR A 349 -15.35 -19.67 8.68
CA THR A 349 -16.40 -20.06 9.65
C THR A 349 -17.24 -18.88 10.14
N ALA A 350 -16.60 -17.82 10.64
CA ALA A 350 -17.25 -16.66 11.26
C ALA A 350 -17.38 -15.45 10.31
N GLY A 351 -16.54 -15.37 9.27
CA GLY A 351 -16.49 -14.22 8.35
C GLY A 351 -15.85 -12.98 8.98
N LYS A 352 -14.98 -13.16 9.98
CA LYS A 352 -14.31 -12.08 10.71
C LYS A 352 -12.82 -12.35 10.82
N VAL A 353 -12.00 -11.32 10.64
CA VAL A 353 -10.54 -11.39 10.73
C VAL A 353 -10.02 -10.19 11.52
N PHE A 354 -9.18 -10.41 12.53
CA PHE A 354 -8.50 -9.34 13.26
C PHE A 354 -7.03 -9.32 12.88
N LEU A 355 -6.62 -8.29 12.15
CA LEU A 355 -5.24 -8.18 11.70
C LEU A 355 -4.33 -7.83 12.88
N ARG A 356 -3.20 -8.51 12.96
CA ARG A 356 -2.19 -8.24 13.99
C ARG A 356 -1.44 -6.94 13.66
N VAL A 357 -1.41 -6.05 14.65
CA VAL A 357 -0.64 -4.80 14.64
C VAL A 357 0.82 -5.10 15.01
N GLN A 358 1.74 -4.35 14.39
CA GLN A 358 3.19 -4.40 14.60
C GLN A 358 3.69 -3.07 15.19
N VAL A 359 4.96 -3.02 15.60
CA VAL A 359 5.60 -1.76 16.02
C VAL A 359 5.95 -0.95 14.77
N GLU A 360 5.01 -0.11 14.35
CA GLU A 360 5.05 0.68 13.11
C GLU A 360 4.51 2.09 13.35
N ASP A 361 4.66 2.98 12.36
CA ASP A 361 4.16 4.35 12.46
C ASP A 361 2.62 4.36 12.39
N CYS A 362 1.98 4.60 13.54
CA CYS A 362 0.52 4.63 13.64
C CYS A 362 -0.12 5.80 12.88
N GLU A 363 0.63 6.87 12.57
CA GLU A 363 0.11 7.99 11.77
C GLU A 363 0.02 7.64 10.28
N ARG A 364 0.80 6.67 9.83
CA ARG A 364 0.73 6.14 8.46
C ARG A 364 -0.33 5.05 8.33
N ARG A 365 -0.64 4.68 7.07
CA ARG A 365 -1.48 3.52 6.77
C ARG A 365 -0.89 2.24 7.38
N SER A 366 -1.77 1.36 7.85
CA SER A 366 -1.41 0.03 8.37
C SER A 366 -0.56 -0.76 7.39
N SER A 367 0.52 -1.38 7.88
CA SER A 367 1.36 -2.30 7.11
C SER A 367 0.56 -3.48 6.54
N ASN A 368 -0.59 -3.83 7.11
CA ASN A 368 -1.44 -4.88 6.56
C ASN A 368 -2.07 -4.49 5.22
N GLN A 369 -2.16 -3.20 4.88
CA GLN A 369 -2.81 -2.76 3.65
C GLN A 369 -2.04 -3.15 2.38
N CYS A 370 -0.70 -3.23 2.44
CA CYS A 370 0.12 -3.61 1.29
C CYS A 370 -0.18 -5.02 0.74
N SER A 371 -0.75 -5.91 1.57
CA SER A 371 -1.05 -7.31 1.25
C SER A 371 -2.56 -7.60 1.12
N MET A 372 -3.40 -6.56 1.10
CA MET A 372 -4.86 -6.70 1.00
C MET A 372 -5.30 -7.52 -0.22
N ALA A 373 -4.65 -7.35 -1.37
CA ALA A 373 -4.97 -8.11 -2.59
C ALA A 373 -4.79 -9.63 -2.41
N LEU A 374 -3.75 -10.06 -1.67
CA LEU A 374 -3.52 -11.47 -1.36
C LEU A 374 -4.62 -12.02 -0.46
N ARG A 375 -5.06 -11.24 0.54
CA ARG A 375 -6.17 -11.61 1.42
C ARG A 375 -7.50 -11.70 0.67
N GLN A 376 -7.80 -10.75 -0.22
CA GLN A 376 -8.99 -10.78 -1.08
C GLN A 376 -9.06 -12.05 -1.95
N LEU A 377 -7.91 -12.48 -2.50
CA LEU A 377 -7.81 -13.74 -3.24
C LEU A 377 -8.07 -14.95 -2.33
N MET A 378 -7.40 -15.01 -1.16
CA MET A 378 -7.62 -16.08 -0.19
C MET A 378 -9.09 -16.16 0.24
N TYR A 379 -9.72 -15.04 0.53
CA TYR A 379 -11.14 -14.95 0.84
C TYR A 379 -12.04 -15.44 -0.30
N GLY A 380 -11.65 -15.20 -1.55
CA GLY A 380 -12.34 -15.73 -2.73
C GLY A 380 -12.27 -17.26 -2.78
N ILE A 381 -11.07 -17.81 -2.56
CA ILE A 381 -10.82 -19.26 -2.50
C ILE A 381 -11.63 -19.92 -1.37
N LEU A 382 -11.65 -19.29 -0.20
CA LEU A 382 -12.33 -19.75 1.01
C LEU A 382 -13.84 -19.46 0.99
N SER A 383 -14.39 -18.99 -0.12
CA SER A 383 -15.83 -18.82 -0.27
C SER A 383 -16.53 -20.15 -0.62
N ASP A 384 -17.70 -20.37 -0.02
CA ASP A 384 -18.45 -21.63 -0.11
C ASP A 384 -19.12 -21.91 -1.49
N GLY A 385 -18.56 -21.41 -2.61
CA GLY A 385 -19.04 -21.70 -3.98
C GLY A 385 -20.51 -21.34 -4.30
N GLY A 386 -21.22 -20.71 -3.36
CA GLY A 386 -22.62 -20.31 -3.49
C GLY A 386 -22.74 -18.92 -4.06
N ARG A 387 -23.74 -18.69 -4.93
CA ARG A 387 -24.06 -17.41 -5.61
C ARG A 387 -24.31 -16.19 -4.69
N ASN A 388 -24.19 -16.35 -3.37
CA ASN A 388 -24.23 -15.27 -2.39
C ASN A 388 -22.83 -15.12 -1.76
N MET A 389 -21.96 -14.32 -2.39
CA MET A 389 -20.66 -13.92 -1.82
C MET A 389 -20.89 -13.33 -0.42
N LYS A 390 -20.35 -13.99 0.60
CA LYS A 390 -20.44 -13.53 1.98
C LYS A 390 -19.33 -12.51 2.26
N ARG A 391 -19.70 -11.46 2.98
CA ARG A 391 -18.80 -10.37 3.35
C ARG A 391 -17.86 -10.83 4.45
N ILE A 392 -16.60 -10.42 4.37
CA ILE A 392 -15.63 -10.65 5.44
C ILE A 392 -15.36 -9.31 6.11
N GLU A 393 -15.58 -9.28 7.41
CA GLU A 393 -15.33 -8.13 8.26
C GLU A 393 -13.88 -8.20 8.75
N GLU A 394 -13.04 -7.31 8.22
CA GLU A 394 -11.62 -7.23 8.58
C GLU A 394 -11.41 -6.06 9.55
N TRP A 395 -10.85 -6.35 10.73
CA TRP A 395 -10.56 -5.39 11.78
C TRP A 395 -9.07 -5.03 11.75
N ASP A 396 -8.76 -3.77 11.49
CA ASP A 396 -7.39 -3.24 11.42
C ASP A 396 -7.35 -1.82 12.01
N ARG A 397 -6.14 -1.28 12.20
CA ARG A 397 -5.98 0.10 12.67
C ARG A 397 -6.24 1.11 11.54
N GLU A 398 -6.96 2.18 11.87
CA GLU A 398 -6.95 3.44 11.13
C GLU A 398 -6.44 4.54 12.08
N GLY A 399 -5.20 4.97 11.86
CA GLY A 399 -4.51 5.79 12.85
C GLY A 399 -4.28 5.00 14.15
N PHE A 400 -4.83 5.56 15.25
CA PHE A 400 -4.78 5.00 16.60
C PHE A 400 -6.04 4.20 16.99
N ALA A 401 -7.05 4.15 16.13
CA ALA A 401 -8.32 3.51 16.42
C ALA A 401 -8.46 2.20 15.67
N LEU A 402 -9.05 1.21 16.32
CA LEU A 402 -9.50 -0.01 15.67
C LEU A 402 -10.77 0.24 14.86
N MET A 403 -10.72 -0.05 13.55
CA MET A 403 -11.84 0.09 12.63
C MET A 403 -12.09 -1.24 11.90
N ASN A 404 -13.33 -1.45 11.46
CA ASN A 404 -13.71 -2.60 10.65
C ASN A 404 -14.01 -2.18 9.21
N THR A 405 -13.62 -3.02 8.26
CA THR A 405 -13.89 -2.82 6.83
C THR A 405 -14.49 -4.08 6.24
N ASP A 406 -15.57 -3.93 5.47
CA ASP A 406 -16.17 -5.01 4.69
C ASP A 406 -15.32 -5.26 3.44
N ILE A 407 -14.53 -6.35 3.44
CA ILE A 407 -13.72 -6.74 2.29
C ILE A 407 -14.54 -7.66 1.38
N LYS A 408 -14.69 -7.24 0.11
CA LYS A 408 -15.28 -8.09 -0.92
C LYS A 408 -14.22 -9.05 -1.47
N PRO A 409 -14.50 -10.36 -1.52
CA PRO A 409 -13.64 -11.31 -2.20
C PRO A 409 -13.49 -10.95 -3.69
N TYR A 410 -12.36 -11.33 -4.28
CA TYR A 410 -12.07 -11.06 -5.69
C TYR A 410 -13.04 -11.84 -6.64
N ASN A 411 -13.28 -11.32 -7.85
CA ASN A 411 -14.33 -11.68 -8.86
C ASN A 411 -14.76 -13.17 -9.01
N ASP A 412 -15.97 -13.37 -9.59
CA ASP A 412 -16.73 -14.64 -9.83
C ASP A 412 -16.01 -15.84 -10.52
N LYS A 413 -14.71 -15.75 -10.84
CA LYS A 413 -13.94 -16.81 -11.55
C LYS A 413 -12.89 -17.54 -10.69
N ILE A 414 -12.80 -17.25 -9.38
CA ILE A 414 -11.85 -17.92 -8.49
C ILE A 414 -12.35 -19.32 -8.12
N PRO A 415 -11.51 -20.37 -8.19
CA PRO A 415 -11.90 -21.71 -7.79
C PRO A 415 -12.15 -21.79 -6.28
N SER A 416 -13.18 -22.53 -5.89
CA SER A 416 -13.46 -22.85 -4.49
C SER A 416 -12.37 -23.73 -3.89
N ILE A 417 -12.23 -23.74 -2.56
CA ILE A 417 -11.32 -24.64 -1.85
C ILE A 417 -11.49 -26.11 -2.27
N SER A 418 -12.73 -26.56 -2.49
CA SER A 418 -13.03 -27.92 -2.97
C SER A 418 -12.45 -28.22 -4.35
N SER A 419 -12.40 -27.22 -5.24
CA SER A 419 -11.80 -27.35 -6.56
C SER A 419 -10.26 -27.40 -6.46
N ILE A 420 -9.68 -26.63 -5.55
CA ILE A 420 -8.24 -26.58 -5.30
C ILE A 420 -7.73 -27.91 -4.76
N LEU A 421 -8.49 -28.60 -3.91
CA LEU A 421 -8.14 -29.94 -3.43
C LEU A 421 -7.92 -30.95 -4.57
N ILE A 422 -8.54 -30.73 -5.73
CA ILE A 422 -8.58 -31.69 -6.86
C ILE A 422 -7.55 -31.36 -7.96
N ASP A 423 -7.21 -30.09 -8.22
CA ASP A 423 -6.28 -29.68 -9.29
C ASP A 423 -4.88 -29.31 -8.75
N PRO A 424 -3.85 -30.17 -8.92
CA PRO A 424 -2.49 -29.87 -8.45
C PRO A 424 -1.73 -28.89 -9.37
N HIS A 425 -2.03 -28.87 -10.67
CA HIS A 425 -1.26 -28.11 -11.65
C HIS A 425 -1.62 -26.62 -11.65
N GLY A 426 -2.88 -26.27 -11.39
CA GLY A 426 -3.32 -24.88 -11.26
C GLY A 426 -2.76 -24.14 -10.03
N ARG A 427 -2.40 -24.85 -8.96
CA ARG A 427 -2.00 -24.26 -7.66
C ARG A 427 -0.75 -23.39 -7.75
N LEU A 428 0.30 -23.88 -8.42
CA LEU A 428 1.55 -23.14 -8.54
C LEU A 428 1.37 -21.87 -9.38
N THR A 429 0.65 -21.98 -10.50
CA THR A 429 0.34 -20.84 -11.36
C THR A 429 -0.45 -19.79 -10.59
N MET A 430 -1.52 -20.20 -9.88
CA MET A 430 -2.28 -19.27 -9.03
C MET A 430 -1.43 -18.59 -7.96
N PHE A 431 -0.50 -19.32 -7.33
CA PHE A 431 0.40 -18.76 -6.33
C PHE A 431 1.34 -17.69 -6.93
N LEU A 432 1.95 -17.99 -8.08
CA LEU A 432 2.88 -17.07 -8.76
C LEU A 432 2.14 -15.86 -9.35
N ASP A 433 0.96 -16.07 -9.93
CA ASP A 433 0.10 -15.00 -10.47
C ASP A 433 -0.35 -14.03 -9.37
N ALA A 434 -0.73 -14.56 -8.20
CA ALA A 434 -1.17 -13.74 -7.06
C ALA A 434 -0.07 -12.80 -6.55
N LEU A 435 1.18 -13.26 -6.59
CA LEU A 435 2.36 -12.49 -6.16
C LEU A 435 3.01 -11.74 -7.33
N ASP A 436 2.40 -11.76 -8.52
CA ASP A 436 2.93 -11.12 -9.73
C ASP A 436 4.41 -11.52 -10.01
N SER A 437 4.65 -12.81 -9.83
CA SER A 437 5.98 -13.42 -9.72
C SER A 437 6.17 -14.62 -10.68
N ASP A 438 5.36 -14.74 -11.74
CA ASP A 438 5.47 -15.80 -12.76
C ASP A 438 6.69 -15.62 -13.70
N SER A 439 7.87 -15.41 -13.11
CA SER A 439 9.10 -15.15 -13.85
C SER A 439 10.02 -16.36 -13.95
N ALA A 440 10.77 -16.46 -15.05
CA ALA A 440 11.81 -17.47 -15.22
C ALA A 440 12.87 -17.38 -14.10
N TYR A 441 13.20 -16.17 -13.64
CA TYR A 441 14.11 -15.94 -12.52
C TYR A 441 13.59 -16.55 -11.22
N ILE A 442 12.35 -16.27 -10.84
CA ILE A 442 11.73 -16.85 -9.63
C ILE A 442 11.63 -18.38 -9.74
N LYS A 443 11.26 -18.90 -10.91
CA LYS A 443 11.21 -20.35 -11.18
C LYS A 443 12.58 -21.04 -11.11
N SER A 444 13.65 -20.31 -11.41
CA SER A 444 15.03 -20.82 -11.37
C SER A 444 15.64 -20.82 -9.97
N LEU A 445 15.08 -20.04 -9.04
CA LEU A 445 15.56 -20.00 -7.66
C LEU A 445 15.36 -21.34 -6.94
N PRO A 446 16.20 -21.65 -5.93
CA PRO A 446 15.93 -22.75 -5.02
C PRO A 446 14.51 -22.67 -4.46
N LYS A 447 13.82 -23.82 -4.35
CA LYS A 447 12.41 -23.89 -3.92
C LYS A 447 12.13 -23.20 -2.59
N GLU A 448 13.11 -23.21 -1.69
CA GLU A 448 13.06 -22.56 -0.36
C GLU A 448 13.07 -21.02 -0.43
N LEU A 449 13.60 -20.44 -1.51
CA LEU A 449 13.74 -19.00 -1.68
C LEU A 449 12.68 -18.40 -2.59
N ALA A 450 11.99 -19.22 -3.39
CA ALA A 450 10.97 -18.77 -4.32
C ALA A 450 9.87 -17.95 -3.60
N LEU A 451 9.33 -18.45 -2.48
CA LEU A 451 8.30 -17.72 -1.72
C LEU A 451 8.81 -16.38 -1.16
N VAL A 452 10.05 -16.35 -0.68
CA VAL A 452 10.69 -15.15 -0.11
C VAL A 452 10.95 -14.10 -1.20
N ALA A 453 11.46 -14.54 -2.35
CA ALA A 453 11.70 -13.65 -3.49
C ALA A 453 10.39 -13.11 -4.06
N SER A 454 9.36 -13.96 -4.20
CA SER A 454 8.02 -13.52 -4.63
C SER A 454 7.38 -12.53 -3.67
N SER A 455 7.54 -12.72 -2.36
CA SER A 455 7.00 -11.78 -1.36
C SER A 455 7.73 -10.42 -1.37
N LEU A 456 9.06 -10.41 -1.55
CA LEU A 456 9.83 -9.18 -1.70
C LEU A 456 9.51 -8.45 -3.01
N ARG A 457 9.34 -9.19 -4.12
CA ARG A 457 8.92 -8.64 -5.41
C ARG A 457 7.53 -8.02 -5.33
N PHE A 458 6.58 -8.71 -4.70
CA PHE A 458 5.24 -8.18 -4.46
C PHE A 458 5.28 -6.90 -3.61
N LEU A 459 6.08 -6.88 -2.53
CA LEU A 459 6.26 -5.68 -1.71
C LEU A 459 6.84 -4.52 -2.51
N HIS A 460 7.90 -4.75 -3.30
CA HIS A 460 8.56 -3.71 -4.10
C HIS A 460 7.56 -2.98 -5.02
N ARG A 461 6.54 -3.68 -5.52
CA ARG A 461 5.50 -3.11 -6.39
C ARG A 461 4.32 -2.47 -5.63
N ASN A 462 3.99 -2.96 -4.44
CA ASN A 462 2.73 -2.61 -3.74
C ASN A 462 2.93 -1.84 -2.43
N SER A 463 4.17 -1.58 -2.00
CA SER A 463 4.45 -0.90 -0.74
C SER A 463 3.95 0.55 -0.72
N GLN A 464 3.32 0.94 0.39
CA GLN A 464 2.93 2.32 0.68
C GLN A 464 3.32 2.66 2.13
N PRO A 465 4.29 3.56 2.35
CA PRO A 465 5.10 4.31 1.36
C PRO A 465 5.98 3.38 0.50
N PRO A 466 6.45 3.86 -0.68
CA PRO A 466 7.35 3.10 -1.53
C PRO A 466 8.59 2.60 -0.78
N LEU A 467 9.01 1.37 -1.08
CA LEU A 467 10.16 0.73 -0.49
C LEU A 467 11.45 1.46 -0.88
N GLU A 468 12.19 1.99 0.09
CA GLU A 468 13.49 2.59 -0.18
C GLU A 468 14.50 1.51 -0.63
N ASN A 469 15.40 1.87 -1.55
CA ASN A 469 16.45 0.97 -2.01
C ASN A 469 17.30 0.44 -0.85
N SER A 470 17.68 1.30 0.11
CA SER A 470 18.42 0.89 1.31
C SER A 470 17.70 -0.21 2.09
N HIS A 471 16.37 -0.08 2.26
CA HIS A 471 15.53 -1.06 2.96
C HIS A 471 15.49 -2.41 2.24
N LEU A 472 15.32 -2.41 0.92
CA LEU A 472 15.35 -3.64 0.11
C LEU A 472 16.70 -4.35 0.23
N HIS A 473 17.79 -3.60 0.10
CA HIS A 473 19.14 -4.13 0.18
C HIS A 473 19.46 -4.67 1.58
N ALA A 474 18.98 -4.01 2.64
CA ALA A 474 19.09 -4.49 4.02
C ALA A 474 18.37 -5.83 4.22
N LEU A 475 17.13 -5.97 3.71
CA LEU A 475 16.36 -7.21 3.76
C LEU A 475 17.09 -8.36 3.04
N LEU A 476 17.62 -8.09 1.85
CA LEU A 476 18.37 -9.07 1.06
C LEU A 476 19.67 -9.50 1.74
N CYS A 477 20.46 -8.53 2.23
CA CYS A 477 21.67 -8.81 2.99
C CYS A 477 21.37 -9.66 4.23
N SER A 478 20.26 -9.37 4.93
CA SER A 478 19.81 -10.12 6.10
C SER A 478 19.48 -11.57 5.74
N CYS A 479 18.69 -11.80 4.68
CA CYS A 479 18.35 -13.14 4.18
C CYS A 479 19.59 -13.98 3.88
N VAL A 480 20.57 -13.39 3.19
CA VAL A 480 21.79 -14.11 2.80
C VAL A 480 22.68 -14.41 4.01
N LYS A 481 22.88 -13.44 4.91
CA LYS A 481 23.68 -13.62 6.14
C LYS A 481 23.08 -14.62 7.13
N LEU A 482 21.76 -14.74 7.15
CA LEU A 482 21.07 -15.76 7.94
C LEU A 482 21.22 -17.13 7.30
N GLY A 483 21.13 -17.21 5.97
CA GLY A 483 21.32 -18.45 5.21
C GLY A 483 22.73 -19.05 5.31
N ASP A 484 23.77 -18.22 5.35
CA ASP A 484 25.17 -18.66 5.49
C ASP A 484 25.69 -18.72 6.94
N GLY A 485 24.91 -18.23 7.91
CA GLY A 485 25.26 -18.24 9.33
C GLY A 485 26.25 -17.16 9.78
N SER A 486 26.70 -16.27 8.88
CA SER A 486 27.66 -15.19 9.17
C SER A 486 27.10 -14.07 10.06
N TRP A 487 25.76 -14.03 10.23
CA TRP A 487 25.07 -13.04 11.05
C TRP A 487 25.52 -13.00 12.52
N LYS A 488 25.89 -14.15 13.11
CA LYS A 488 26.32 -14.21 14.52
C LYS A 488 27.56 -13.38 14.77
N HIS A 489 28.60 -13.67 13.99
CA HIS A 489 29.85 -12.92 14.03
C HIS A 489 29.58 -11.44 13.76
N TYR A 490 28.69 -11.11 12.80
CA TYR A 490 28.33 -9.72 12.50
C TYR A 490 27.71 -8.98 13.70
N LEU A 491 26.71 -9.56 14.37
CA LEU A 491 26.01 -8.95 15.52
C LEU A 491 26.82 -8.95 16.82
N GLU A 492 27.71 -9.92 17.01
CA GLU A 492 28.56 -10.03 18.21
C GLU A 492 29.71 -9.00 18.23
N HIS A 493 29.85 -8.17 17.19
CA HIS A 493 30.84 -7.09 17.19
C HIS A 493 30.53 -6.05 18.29
N PRO A 494 31.53 -5.61 19.08
CA PRO A 494 31.34 -4.69 20.21
C PRO A 494 30.61 -3.39 19.85
N THR A 495 30.87 -2.84 18.66
CA THR A 495 30.23 -1.61 18.19
C THR A 495 28.73 -1.75 17.92
N ARG A 496 28.26 -2.96 17.59
CA ARG A 496 26.86 -3.28 17.22
C ARG A 496 26.08 -3.93 18.36
N ALA A 497 26.78 -4.54 19.31
CA ALA A 497 26.17 -5.14 20.49
C ALA A 497 25.48 -4.11 21.40
N PHE A 498 26.00 -2.86 21.45
CA PHE A 498 25.54 -1.78 22.33
C PHE A 498 24.70 -0.69 21.66
N SER A 499 24.53 -0.70 20.33
CA SER A 499 23.71 0.30 19.63
C SER A 499 22.22 -0.07 19.69
N GLN A 500 21.33 0.89 19.98
CA GLN A 500 19.92 0.76 19.64
C GLN A 500 19.79 0.86 18.11
N PRO A 501 19.41 -0.23 17.41
CA PRO A 501 19.45 -0.25 15.96
C PRO A 501 18.15 0.24 15.32
N PHE A 502 17.08 0.43 16.12
CA PHE A 502 15.76 0.78 15.64
C PHE A 502 15.79 2.05 14.79
N ASP A 503 15.23 1.93 13.59
CA ASP A 503 15.11 3.00 12.60
C ASP A 503 13.63 3.11 12.25
N GLU A 504 13.01 4.24 12.59
CA GLU A 504 11.58 4.49 12.43
C GLU A 504 11.13 4.39 10.97
N ARG A 505 11.95 4.87 10.02
CA ARG A 505 11.62 4.82 8.59
C ARG A 505 11.70 3.40 8.06
N ALA A 506 12.74 2.66 8.48
CA ALA A 506 12.93 1.29 8.06
C ALA A 506 11.89 0.34 8.69
N ALA A 507 11.46 0.62 9.92
CA ALA A 507 10.45 -0.17 10.64
C ALA A 507 9.16 -0.33 9.83
N GLN A 508 8.68 0.75 9.18
CA GLN A 508 7.48 0.69 8.32
C GLN A 508 7.67 -0.27 7.13
N SER A 509 8.82 -0.22 6.44
CA SER A 509 9.09 -1.10 5.31
C SER A 509 9.24 -2.56 5.73
N PHE A 510 9.89 -2.82 6.87
CA PHE A 510 10.07 -4.18 7.38
C PHE A 510 8.76 -4.77 7.92
N CYS A 511 7.89 -3.96 8.54
CA CYS A 511 6.55 -4.39 8.95
C CYS A 511 5.68 -4.74 7.74
N GLN A 512 5.68 -3.91 6.69
CA GLN A 512 4.98 -4.21 5.44
C GLN A 512 5.45 -5.54 4.84
N TRP A 513 6.76 -5.76 4.76
CA TRP A 513 7.28 -7.01 4.23
C TRP A 513 6.85 -8.23 5.06
N GLN A 514 6.88 -8.14 6.39
CA GLN A 514 6.41 -9.22 7.26
C GLN A 514 4.91 -9.52 7.06
N CYS A 515 4.08 -8.51 6.80
CA CYS A 515 2.67 -8.71 6.41
C CYS A 515 2.55 -9.45 5.07
N VAL A 516 3.29 -9.03 4.04
CA VAL A 516 3.30 -9.73 2.73
C VAL A 516 3.79 -11.16 2.87
N LEU A 517 4.87 -11.39 3.62
CA LEU A 517 5.41 -12.73 3.85
C LEU A 517 4.41 -13.63 4.60
N ARG A 518 3.75 -13.12 5.64
CA ARG A 518 2.67 -13.83 6.34
C ARG A 518 1.56 -14.25 5.37
N ASP A 519 1.05 -13.30 4.59
CA ASP A 519 -0.10 -13.55 3.72
C ASP A 519 0.26 -14.43 2.52
N ALA A 520 1.49 -14.35 2.02
CA ALA A 520 2.04 -15.29 1.04
C ALA A 520 2.15 -16.71 1.61
N ILE A 521 2.59 -16.88 2.86
CA ILE A 521 2.63 -18.20 3.52
C ILE A 521 1.23 -18.75 3.73
N HIS A 522 0.28 -17.92 4.18
CA HIS A 522 -1.11 -18.32 4.31
C HIS A 522 -1.71 -18.76 2.96
N LEU A 523 -1.46 -18.00 1.89
CA LEU A 523 -1.89 -18.37 0.54
C LEU A 523 -1.26 -19.68 0.09
N ASN A 524 0.05 -19.87 0.35
CA ASN A 524 0.73 -21.14 0.06
C ASN A 524 0.05 -22.31 0.77
N PHE A 525 -0.32 -22.17 2.04
CA PHE A 525 -1.02 -23.22 2.78
C PHE A 525 -2.45 -23.46 2.29
N VAL A 526 -3.21 -22.40 1.94
CA VAL A 526 -4.54 -22.51 1.34
C VAL A 526 -4.49 -23.25 0.01
N LEU A 527 -3.42 -23.04 -0.77
CA LEU A 527 -3.15 -23.73 -2.03
C LEU A 527 -2.50 -25.11 -1.87
N LEU A 528 -2.45 -25.66 -0.66
CA LEU A 528 -1.83 -26.95 -0.34
C LEU A 528 -0.31 -27.03 -0.59
N GLU A 529 0.40 -25.94 -0.32
CA GLU A 529 1.87 -25.81 -0.42
C GLU A 529 2.45 -26.16 -1.79
N PRO A 530 2.05 -25.44 -2.87
CA PRO A 530 2.68 -25.61 -4.19
C PRO A 530 4.18 -25.26 -4.18
N VAL A 531 4.60 -24.41 -3.24
CA VAL A 531 6.01 -24.03 -3.00
C VAL A 531 6.41 -24.46 -1.59
N GLN A 532 7.70 -24.74 -1.40
CA GLN A 532 8.23 -25.09 -0.08
C GLN A 532 8.10 -23.90 0.87
N THR A 533 7.44 -24.12 2.01
CA THR A 533 7.31 -23.11 3.07
C THR A 533 8.70 -22.80 3.65
N PRO A 534 9.11 -21.52 3.72
CA PRO A 534 10.47 -21.19 4.08
C PRO A 534 10.64 -21.11 5.61
N CYS A 535 11.84 -21.45 6.11
CA CYS A 535 12.16 -21.40 7.55
C CYS A 535 12.33 -19.95 8.01
N ILE A 536 11.36 -19.38 8.72
CA ILE A 536 11.31 -17.94 9.08
C ILE A 536 12.61 -17.46 9.76
N ARG A 537 13.15 -18.30 10.66
CA ARG A 537 14.39 -18.02 11.40
C ARG A 537 15.64 -17.82 10.53
N LYS A 538 15.64 -18.35 9.30
CA LYS A 538 16.75 -18.25 8.35
C LYS A 538 16.59 -17.10 7.35
N ILE A 539 15.49 -16.35 7.43
CA ILE A 539 15.14 -15.33 6.43
C ILE A 539 15.16 -13.95 7.05
N PHE A 540 14.61 -13.80 8.27
CA PHE A 540 14.50 -12.50 8.91
C PHE A 540 14.99 -12.51 10.34
N ASN A 541 15.75 -11.47 10.68
CA ASN A 541 16.07 -11.08 12.04
C ASN A 541 16.03 -9.55 12.09
N GLY A 542 15.15 -9.03 12.94
CA GLY A 542 14.90 -7.61 13.12
C GLY A 542 16.13 -6.82 13.52
N LYS A 543 16.85 -7.30 14.54
CA LYS A 543 18.08 -6.65 15.01
C LYS A 543 19.12 -6.58 13.89
N LEU A 544 19.26 -7.66 13.12
CA LEU A 544 20.19 -7.73 11.98
C LEU A 544 19.83 -6.74 10.88
N VAL A 545 18.57 -6.73 10.42
CA VAL A 545 18.16 -5.90 9.29
C VAL A 545 18.28 -4.41 9.61
N HIS A 546 17.94 -3.99 10.84
CA HIS A 546 18.09 -2.61 11.29
C HIS A 546 19.57 -2.19 11.40
N CYS A 547 20.45 -3.07 11.88
CA CYS A 547 21.90 -2.82 11.87
C CYS A 547 22.45 -2.69 10.45
N LEU A 548 22.03 -3.56 9.51
CA LEU A 548 22.46 -3.51 8.11
C LEU A 548 21.97 -2.24 7.42
N GLN A 549 20.72 -1.85 7.68
CA GLN A 549 20.16 -0.60 7.17
C GLN A 549 21.03 0.58 7.55
N ARG A 550 21.37 0.72 8.84
CA ARG A 550 22.22 1.82 9.32
C ARG A 550 23.59 1.86 8.63
N GLU A 551 24.18 0.72 8.30
CA GLU A 551 25.46 0.66 7.57
C GLU A 551 25.32 1.08 6.11
N LEU A 552 24.23 0.70 5.45
CA LEU A 552 23.92 1.12 4.09
C LEU A 552 23.67 2.64 4.03
N THR A 553 22.94 3.21 5.00
CA THR A 553 22.69 4.67 5.07
C THR A 553 23.96 5.47 5.38
N THR A 554 24.96 4.87 6.04
CA THR A 554 26.26 5.50 6.32
C THR A 554 27.27 5.37 5.17
N GLY A 555 26.85 4.82 4.02
CA GLY A 555 27.63 4.78 2.78
C GLY A 555 28.32 3.45 2.49
N SER A 556 28.05 2.40 3.29
CA SER A 556 28.56 1.07 2.99
C SER A 556 27.86 0.49 1.76
N LYS A 557 28.62 -0.18 0.89
CA LYS A 557 28.05 -0.87 -0.27
C LYS A 557 27.58 -2.28 0.12
N PRO A 558 26.44 -2.77 -0.40
CA PRO A 558 25.94 -4.13 -0.13
C PRO A 558 27.00 -5.22 -0.34
N GLU A 559 27.83 -5.06 -1.38
CA GLU A 559 28.89 -6.01 -1.74
C GLU A 559 30.00 -6.07 -0.70
N SER A 560 30.26 -4.97 0.02
CA SER A 560 31.29 -4.91 1.07
C SER A 560 30.88 -5.64 2.34
N LEU A 561 29.58 -5.91 2.51
CA LEU A 561 29.03 -6.56 3.70
C LEU A 561 29.02 -8.10 3.56
N MET A 562 29.40 -8.66 2.42
CA MET A 562 29.20 -10.07 2.09
C MET A 562 30.49 -10.80 1.70
N SER A 563 30.49 -12.12 1.93
CA SER A 563 31.54 -12.99 1.40
C SER A 563 31.36 -13.23 -0.11
N PRO A 564 32.39 -13.64 -0.86
CA PRO A 564 32.28 -13.87 -2.30
C PRO A 564 31.18 -14.88 -2.70
N SER A 565 30.97 -15.93 -1.91
CA SER A 565 29.89 -16.90 -2.15
C SER A 565 28.50 -16.35 -1.82
N SER A 566 28.41 -15.50 -0.79
CA SER A 566 27.18 -14.84 -0.37
C SER A 566 26.75 -13.77 -1.39
N LEU A 567 27.73 -13.12 -2.02
CA LEU A 567 27.51 -12.09 -3.03
C LEU A 567 26.77 -12.62 -4.27
N ALA A 568 27.14 -13.80 -4.77
CA ALA A 568 26.46 -14.42 -5.91
C ALA A 568 24.97 -14.67 -5.61
N ARG A 569 24.67 -15.20 -4.42
CA ARG A 569 23.29 -15.46 -3.98
C ARG A 569 22.49 -14.18 -3.78
N TYR A 570 23.13 -13.14 -3.25
CA TYR A 570 22.55 -11.81 -3.15
C TYR A 570 22.18 -11.24 -4.53
N GLN A 571 23.09 -11.35 -5.51
CA GLN A 571 22.85 -10.89 -6.87
C GLN A 571 21.69 -11.64 -7.52
N GLU A 572 21.64 -12.97 -7.40
CA GLU A 572 20.52 -13.80 -7.91
C GLU A 572 19.16 -13.34 -7.35
N LEU A 573 19.07 -13.12 -6.03
CA LEU A 573 17.83 -12.64 -5.40
C LEU A 573 17.49 -11.22 -5.82
N CYS A 574 18.48 -10.32 -5.87
CA CYS A 574 18.29 -8.95 -6.31
C CYS A 574 17.74 -8.92 -7.74
N THR A 575 18.36 -9.65 -8.67
CA THR A 575 17.90 -9.80 -10.05
C THR A 575 16.47 -10.34 -10.11
N ALA A 576 16.13 -11.39 -9.36
CA ALA A 576 14.78 -11.96 -9.41
C ALA A 576 13.67 -11.00 -8.92
N ILE A 577 14.03 -10.05 -8.05
CA ILE A 577 13.11 -9.08 -7.43
C ILE A 577 13.02 -7.79 -8.26
N THR A 578 14.14 -7.26 -8.74
CA THR A 578 14.20 -5.96 -9.42
C THR A 578 14.05 -6.06 -10.93
N VAL A 579 14.32 -7.23 -11.53
CA VAL A 579 14.07 -7.44 -12.95
C VAL A 579 12.58 -7.74 -13.12
N ASP A 580 11.86 -6.69 -13.51
CA ASP A 580 10.55 -6.85 -14.08
C ASP A 580 10.67 -7.73 -15.32
N GLN A 581 9.76 -8.69 -15.46
CA GLN A 581 9.51 -9.23 -16.78
C GLN A 581 8.91 -8.09 -17.61
N GLU A 582 9.75 -7.38 -18.35
CA GLU A 582 9.54 -7.42 -19.79
C GLU A 582 9.41 -8.90 -20.16
N GLU A 583 8.33 -9.29 -20.85
CA GLU A 583 7.91 -10.67 -21.13
C GLU A 583 6.94 -11.30 -20.11
N LYS A 584 5.71 -10.78 -20.05
CA LYS A 584 4.60 -11.69 -20.43
C LYS A 584 4.97 -12.18 -21.82
N GLY A 585 5.24 -13.48 -21.96
CA GLY A 585 5.44 -14.13 -23.25
C GLY A 585 4.25 -13.89 -24.16
N ILE A 586 4.25 -12.75 -24.82
CA ILE A 586 3.66 -12.55 -26.12
C ILE A 586 4.78 -13.04 -27.01
N ASP A 587 4.57 -14.24 -27.55
CA ASP A 587 5.31 -14.73 -28.70
C ASP A 587 5.61 -13.52 -29.62
N PRO A 588 6.86 -13.30 -30.05
CA PRO A 588 7.20 -12.23 -31.01
C PRO A 588 6.33 -12.26 -32.29
N GLN A 589 5.58 -13.35 -32.50
CA GLN A 589 4.55 -13.51 -33.53
C GLN A 589 3.09 -13.23 -33.10
N SER A 590 2.78 -13.01 -31.82
CA SER A 590 1.41 -12.83 -31.32
C SER A 590 1.05 -11.38 -30.96
N TYR A 591 1.58 -10.39 -31.69
CA TYR A 591 0.76 -9.22 -31.96
C TYR A 591 -0.23 -9.65 -33.04
N PRO A 592 -1.55 -9.75 -32.76
CA PRO A 592 -2.49 -10.00 -33.83
C PRO A 592 -2.44 -8.77 -34.74
N HIS A 593 -1.78 -8.90 -35.89
CA HIS A 593 -1.58 -7.86 -36.91
C HIS A 593 -0.58 -6.71 -36.64
N MET A 594 0.72 -6.97 -36.36
CA MET A 594 1.74 -5.94 -36.67
C MET A 594 2.32 -6.15 -38.08
N PRO A 595 2.07 -5.25 -39.05
CA PRO A 595 2.66 -5.36 -40.39
C PRO A 595 4.19 -5.29 -40.33
N GLU A 596 4.86 -6.13 -41.11
CA GLU A 596 6.33 -6.14 -41.24
C GLU A 596 6.91 -4.77 -41.64
N GLU A 597 6.12 -3.98 -42.37
CA GLU A 597 6.42 -2.60 -42.73
C GLU A 597 6.58 -1.68 -41.50
N ILE A 598 5.82 -1.90 -40.43
CA ILE A 598 5.90 -1.13 -39.18
C ILE A 598 7.12 -1.55 -38.36
N ARG A 599 7.38 -2.86 -38.27
CA ARG A 599 8.59 -3.37 -37.61
C ARG A 599 9.86 -2.85 -38.30
N SER A 600 9.90 -2.89 -39.62
CA SER A 600 11.01 -2.35 -40.43
C SER A 600 11.17 -0.84 -40.26
N PHE A 601 10.05 -0.12 -40.15
CA PHE A 601 10.05 1.33 -39.90
C PHE A 601 10.66 1.68 -38.54
N ILE A 602 10.32 0.94 -37.47
CA ILE A 602 10.85 1.17 -36.11
C ILE A 602 12.38 1.01 -36.09
N HIS A 603 12.91 -0.09 -36.65
CA HIS A 603 14.35 -0.31 -36.74
C HIS A 603 15.04 0.76 -37.61
N PHE A 604 14.41 1.14 -38.73
CA PHE A 604 14.93 2.21 -39.59
C PHE A 604 14.98 3.55 -38.85
N PHE A 605 13.95 3.85 -38.05
CA PHE A 605 13.89 5.07 -37.27
C PHE A 605 14.91 5.08 -36.14
N HIS A 606 15.02 3.98 -35.39
CA HIS A 606 16.03 3.79 -34.35
C HIS A 606 17.45 4.05 -34.89
N LYS A 607 17.81 3.39 -35.99
CA LYS A 607 19.11 3.59 -36.65
C LYS A 607 19.38 5.06 -37.01
N HIS A 608 18.40 5.77 -37.57
CA HIS A 608 18.60 7.17 -37.95
C HIS A 608 18.73 8.12 -36.75
N VAL A 609 18.11 7.79 -35.61
CA VAL A 609 18.27 8.52 -34.35
C VAL A 609 19.64 8.26 -33.76
N THR A 610 20.09 7.00 -33.70
CA THR A 610 21.43 6.62 -33.20
C THR A 610 22.55 7.21 -34.06
N ASP A 611 22.39 7.21 -35.39
CA ASP A 611 23.35 7.78 -36.34
C ASP A 611 23.31 9.33 -36.40
N GLN A 612 22.41 9.98 -35.64
CA GLN A 612 22.16 11.44 -35.65
C GLN A 612 21.95 12.03 -37.05
N ASN A 613 21.31 11.27 -37.94
CA ASN A 613 21.09 11.70 -39.32
C ASN A 613 19.85 12.61 -39.44
N LEU A 614 20.07 13.92 -39.32
CA LEU A 614 19.03 14.94 -39.36
C LEU A 614 18.13 14.84 -40.61
N SER A 615 18.72 14.63 -41.79
CA SER A 615 17.96 14.52 -43.06
C SER A 615 17.06 13.29 -43.10
N GLY A 616 17.52 12.18 -42.54
CA GLY A 616 16.76 10.93 -42.40
C GLY A 616 15.60 11.10 -41.42
N ILE A 617 15.88 11.68 -40.25
CA ILE A 617 14.87 11.98 -39.22
C ILE A 617 13.80 12.92 -39.77
N GLN A 618 14.18 13.97 -40.52
CA GLN A 618 13.22 14.90 -41.15
C GLN A 618 12.30 14.17 -42.14
N SER A 619 12.85 13.30 -43.00
CA SER A 619 12.02 12.52 -43.93
C SER A 619 11.11 11.52 -43.21
N ILE A 620 11.54 10.97 -42.07
CA ILE A 620 10.73 10.06 -41.26
C ILE A 620 9.54 10.81 -40.67
N TYR A 621 9.83 11.93 -40.01
CA TYR A 621 8.86 12.76 -39.30
C TYR A 621 7.81 13.36 -40.25
N GLU A 622 8.23 14.02 -41.32
CA GLU A 622 7.31 14.74 -42.22
C GLU A 622 6.50 13.79 -43.12
N LYS A 623 7.12 12.73 -43.64
CA LYS A 623 6.54 11.89 -44.70
C LYS A 623 6.18 10.48 -44.25
N LYS A 624 7.16 9.71 -43.75
CA LYS A 624 6.96 8.26 -43.53
C LYS A 624 6.00 7.96 -42.38
N PHE A 625 6.16 8.62 -41.23
CA PHE A 625 5.30 8.44 -40.07
C PHE A 625 3.84 8.75 -40.43
N ASN A 626 3.58 9.92 -41.01
CA ASN A 626 2.25 10.34 -41.45
C ASN A 626 1.60 9.38 -42.46
N LYS A 627 2.39 8.83 -43.40
CA LYS A 627 1.90 7.85 -44.39
C LYS A 627 1.51 6.53 -43.73
N LEU A 628 2.30 6.05 -42.76
CA LEU A 628 2.01 4.81 -42.03
C LEU A 628 0.84 4.97 -41.06
N THR A 629 0.76 6.11 -40.36
CA THR A 629 -0.38 6.44 -39.49
C THR A 629 -1.70 6.40 -40.27
N LYS A 630 -1.75 7.04 -41.44
CA LYS A 630 -2.95 7.03 -42.30
C LYS A 630 -3.29 5.63 -42.84
N ARG A 631 -2.29 4.76 -43.04
CA ARG A 631 -2.49 3.42 -43.63
C ARG A 631 -2.93 2.38 -42.60
N TYR A 632 -2.39 2.43 -41.38
CA TYR A 632 -2.55 1.35 -40.39
C TYR A 632 -3.18 1.79 -39.06
N PHE A 633 -3.03 3.06 -38.67
CA PHE A 633 -3.34 3.53 -37.31
C PHE A 633 -4.27 4.75 -37.30
N GLU A 634 -5.18 4.87 -38.28
CA GLU A 634 -6.07 6.04 -38.37
C GLU A 634 -7.08 6.10 -37.21
N LYS A 635 -7.54 4.95 -36.73
CA LYS A 635 -8.53 4.81 -35.63
C LYS A 635 -8.04 3.96 -34.45
N SER A 636 -6.76 3.57 -34.47
CA SER A 636 -6.11 2.75 -33.44
C SER A 636 -4.82 3.42 -33.00
N PRO A 637 -4.35 3.16 -31.76
CA PRO A 637 -3.04 3.63 -31.33
C PRO A 637 -1.93 2.91 -32.11
N TRP A 638 -0.75 3.54 -32.17
CA TRP A 638 0.47 2.88 -32.61
C TRP A 638 0.84 1.74 -31.62
N PRO A 639 1.81 0.86 -31.94
CA PRO A 639 2.24 -0.18 -31.00
C PRO A 639 2.67 0.40 -29.64
N GLU A 640 2.30 -0.26 -28.53
CA GLU A 640 2.65 0.24 -27.20
C GLU A 640 4.18 0.34 -27.01
N PRO A 641 4.66 1.33 -26.24
CA PRO A 641 6.09 1.55 -26.01
C PRO A 641 6.85 0.32 -25.48
N GLU A 642 6.18 -0.53 -24.69
CA GLU A 642 6.74 -1.78 -24.15
C GLU A 642 7.16 -2.75 -25.27
N TYR A 643 6.33 -2.90 -26.31
CA TYR A 643 6.68 -3.73 -27.47
C TYR A 643 7.81 -3.11 -28.28
N VAL A 644 7.82 -1.79 -28.40
CA VAL A 644 8.88 -1.09 -29.15
C VAL A 644 10.22 -1.17 -28.42
N ALA A 645 10.23 -1.17 -27.09
CA ALA A 645 11.44 -1.38 -26.28
C ALA A 645 12.13 -2.70 -26.63
N SER A 646 11.35 -3.78 -26.77
CA SER A 646 11.88 -5.09 -27.17
C SER A 646 12.47 -5.14 -28.59
N LEU A 647 12.09 -4.20 -29.48
CA LEU A 647 12.59 -4.14 -30.86
C LEU A 647 13.86 -3.29 -31.02
N VAL A 648 14.21 -2.49 -30.02
CA VAL A 648 15.29 -1.49 -30.10
C VAL A 648 16.28 -1.62 -28.93
N ASP A 649 16.38 -2.83 -28.36
CA ASP A 649 17.29 -3.16 -27.26
C ASP A 649 17.19 -2.23 -26.04
N GLY A 650 16.00 -1.66 -25.78
CA GLY A 650 15.77 -0.77 -24.64
C GLY A 650 16.43 0.61 -24.72
N ASP A 651 16.75 1.13 -25.93
CA ASP A 651 17.31 2.48 -26.10
C ASP A 651 16.38 3.57 -25.53
N GLN A 652 16.76 4.12 -24.36
CA GLN A 652 15.95 5.07 -23.61
C GLN A 652 15.71 6.38 -24.37
N VAL A 653 16.70 6.90 -25.10
CA VAL A 653 16.57 8.17 -25.84
C VAL A 653 15.60 7.99 -27.00
N PHE A 654 15.69 6.87 -27.71
CA PHE A 654 14.74 6.53 -28.75
C PHE A 654 13.32 6.32 -28.21
N LEU A 655 13.18 5.62 -27.08
CA LEU A 655 11.89 5.37 -26.46
C LEU A 655 11.19 6.65 -26.01
N ILE A 656 11.92 7.63 -25.47
CA ILE A 656 11.35 8.94 -25.12
C ILE A 656 10.78 9.64 -26.37
N LEU A 657 11.52 9.62 -27.49
CA LEU A 657 11.09 10.22 -28.76
C LEU A 657 9.93 9.45 -29.41
N TYR A 658 9.92 8.12 -29.29
CA TYR A 658 8.82 7.29 -29.77
C TYR A 658 7.54 7.52 -28.96
N LYS A 659 7.65 7.54 -27.62
CA LYS A 659 6.54 7.87 -26.70
C LYS A 659 5.96 9.25 -27.00
N GLU A 660 6.80 10.23 -27.34
CA GLU A 660 6.37 11.56 -27.75
C GLU A 660 5.47 11.51 -28.99
N LEU A 661 5.87 10.77 -30.04
CA LEU A 661 5.06 10.56 -31.25
C LEU A 661 3.78 9.75 -30.97
N TYR A 662 3.87 8.75 -30.09
CA TYR A 662 2.76 7.89 -29.67
C TYR A 662 1.66 8.68 -28.97
N TYR A 663 2.00 9.43 -27.91
CA TYR A 663 1.02 10.26 -27.21
C TYR A 663 0.50 11.40 -28.08
N ARG A 664 1.36 12.02 -28.91
CA ARG A 664 0.89 13.04 -29.86
C ARG A 664 -0.15 12.47 -30.85
N HIS A 665 0.01 11.23 -31.30
CA HIS A 665 -1.01 10.57 -32.13
C HIS A 665 -2.32 10.38 -31.37
N ILE A 666 -2.27 9.93 -30.11
CA ILE A 666 -3.45 9.76 -29.25
C ILE A 666 -4.21 11.08 -29.11
N TYR A 667 -3.54 12.18 -28.79
CA TYR A 667 -4.19 13.48 -28.60
C TYR A 667 -4.80 14.04 -29.89
N ASN A 668 -4.22 13.73 -31.04
CA ASN A 668 -4.70 14.24 -32.33
C ASN A 668 -5.84 13.42 -32.95
N LYS A 669 -5.79 12.09 -32.83
CA LYS A 669 -6.72 11.18 -33.54
C LYS A 669 -7.65 10.41 -32.62
N LEU A 670 -7.26 10.19 -31.38
CA LEU A 670 -8.00 9.40 -30.40
C LEU A 670 -8.50 10.30 -29.25
N LYS A 671 -9.14 9.68 -28.25
CA LYS A 671 -9.53 10.36 -27.02
C LYS A 671 -8.54 9.98 -25.91
N PRO A 672 -7.80 10.93 -25.33
CA PRO A 672 -6.88 10.62 -24.23
C PRO A 672 -7.64 10.19 -22.97
N THR A 673 -7.12 9.19 -22.27
CA THR A 673 -7.60 8.75 -20.95
C THR A 673 -6.84 9.51 -19.85
N LEU A 674 -7.28 9.35 -18.58
CA LEU A 674 -6.57 9.96 -17.45
C LEU A 674 -5.13 9.43 -17.32
N GLU A 675 -4.92 8.13 -17.55
CA GLU A 675 -3.60 7.50 -17.54
C GLU A 675 -2.70 8.10 -18.64
N HIS A 676 -3.21 8.27 -19.86
CA HIS A 676 -2.44 8.90 -20.94
C HIS A 676 -2.00 10.33 -20.59
N HIS A 677 -2.79 11.09 -19.82
CA HIS A 677 -2.41 12.43 -19.36
C HIS A 677 -1.24 12.42 -18.37
N PHE A 678 -1.10 11.35 -17.57
CA PHE A 678 -0.01 11.17 -16.62
C PHE A 678 1.25 10.66 -17.30
N GLU A 679 1.13 9.59 -18.10
CA GLU A 679 2.29 9.02 -18.78
C GLU A 679 2.91 9.99 -19.79
N SER A 680 2.10 10.77 -20.51
CA SER A 680 2.62 11.77 -21.44
C SER A 680 3.36 12.90 -20.71
N TYR A 681 2.89 13.32 -19.53
CA TYR A 681 3.59 14.30 -18.68
C TYR A 681 4.95 13.78 -18.25
N PHE A 682 5.00 12.56 -17.71
CA PHE A 682 6.24 11.95 -17.27
C PHE A 682 7.23 11.79 -18.43
N ASN A 683 6.76 11.42 -19.62
CA ASN A 683 7.62 11.37 -20.81
C ASN A 683 8.23 12.74 -21.17
N TYR A 684 7.47 13.83 -21.06
CA TYR A 684 8.04 15.18 -21.26
C TYR A 684 9.02 15.56 -20.13
N CYS A 685 8.73 15.19 -18.88
CA CYS A 685 9.69 15.36 -17.78
C CYS A 685 11.00 14.61 -18.07
N ASP A 686 10.94 13.36 -18.53
CA ASP A 686 12.11 12.58 -18.92
C ASP A 686 12.89 13.24 -20.06
N LEU A 687 12.19 13.71 -21.10
CA LEU A 687 12.80 14.41 -22.22
C LEU A 687 13.51 15.71 -21.78
N PHE A 688 12.84 16.55 -20.99
CA PHE A 688 13.42 17.81 -20.54
C PHE A 688 14.51 17.60 -19.48
N ASN A 689 14.40 16.60 -18.61
CA ASN A 689 15.47 16.23 -17.70
C ASN A 689 16.71 15.76 -18.47
N TYR A 690 16.55 14.95 -19.52
CA TYR A 690 17.64 14.56 -20.40
C TYR A 690 18.34 15.76 -21.06
N ILE A 691 17.59 16.79 -21.47
CA ILE A 691 18.12 17.98 -22.13
C ILE A 691 18.72 19.01 -21.13
N LEU A 692 18.07 19.20 -19.97
CA LEU A 692 18.39 20.27 -19.01
C LEU A 692 19.37 19.82 -17.91
N ASN A 693 19.37 18.56 -17.48
CA ASN A 693 20.23 18.07 -16.39
C ASN A 693 21.54 17.45 -16.91
N THR A 694 22.26 18.21 -17.73
CA THR A 694 23.57 17.82 -18.28
C THR A 694 24.56 19.00 -18.23
N ASP A 695 25.83 18.69 -17.97
CA ASP A 695 26.92 19.67 -17.95
C ASP A 695 27.40 20.03 -19.37
N GLU A 696 27.20 19.14 -20.34
CA GLU A 696 27.54 19.34 -21.76
C GLU A 696 26.29 19.21 -22.68
N PRO A 697 26.30 19.79 -23.89
CA PRO A 697 25.22 19.64 -24.87
C PRO A 697 24.98 18.18 -25.25
N VAL A 698 23.73 17.73 -25.17
CA VAL A 698 23.39 16.35 -25.53
C VAL A 698 23.65 16.07 -27.02
N PRO A 699 24.12 14.85 -27.36
CA PRO A 699 24.37 14.43 -28.74
C PRO A 699 23.06 14.07 -29.46
N LEU A 700 22.14 15.03 -29.56
CA LEU A 700 20.81 14.86 -30.16
C LEU A 700 20.55 16.00 -31.15
N SER A 701 20.23 15.63 -32.39
CA SER A 701 19.88 16.59 -33.45
C SER A 701 18.50 16.24 -34.00
N LEU A 702 17.55 17.16 -33.86
CA LEU A 702 16.17 17.00 -34.34
C LEU A 702 15.82 18.14 -35.32
N PRO A 703 14.89 17.90 -36.28
CA PRO A 703 14.42 18.95 -37.18
C PRO A 703 13.72 20.09 -36.45
N ASP A 704 13.93 21.33 -36.91
CA ASP A 704 13.33 22.55 -36.32
C ASP A 704 11.80 22.46 -36.16
N GLN A 705 11.11 21.85 -37.14
CA GLN A 705 9.66 21.63 -37.08
C GLN A 705 9.27 20.72 -35.91
N TRP A 706 9.98 19.61 -35.70
CA TRP A 706 9.67 18.68 -34.61
C TRP A 706 10.00 19.30 -33.25
N LEU A 707 11.05 20.11 -33.15
CA LEU A 707 11.35 20.87 -31.93
C LEU A 707 10.26 21.87 -31.56
N TRP A 708 9.71 22.58 -32.55
CA TRP A 708 8.53 23.43 -32.33
C TRP A 708 7.35 22.60 -31.85
N ASP A 709 7.08 21.46 -32.50
CA ASP A 709 5.94 20.61 -32.18
C ASP A 709 6.04 20.00 -30.77
N ILE A 710 7.23 19.63 -30.30
CA ILE A 710 7.47 19.15 -28.93
C ILE A 710 7.06 20.21 -27.91
N ILE A 711 7.52 21.46 -28.10
CA ILE A 711 7.22 22.55 -27.17
C ILE A 711 5.73 22.94 -27.26
N ASP A 712 5.18 23.06 -28.47
CA ASP A 712 3.78 23.47 -28.67
C ASP A 712 2.79 22.41 -28.15
N GLU A 713 3.12 21.13 -28.32
CA GLU A 713 2.36 19.99 -27.80
C GLU A 713 2.44 19.94 -26.27
N PHE A 714 3.61 20.20 -25.66
CA PHE A 714 3.74 20.28 -24.21
C PHE A 714 2.77 21.30 -23.58
N ILE A 715 2.63 22.49 -24.19
CA ILE A 715 1.66 23.51 -23.74
C ILE A 715 0.22 23.10 -24.07
N TYR A 716 0.00 22.45 -25.21
CA TYR A 716 -1.31 21.94 -25.58
C TYR A 716 -1.82 20.87 -24.61
N GLN A 717 -0.99 19.91 -24.21
CA GLN A 717 -1.37 18.87 -23.26
C GLN A 717 -1.63 19.43 -21.86
N PHE A 718 -0.81 20.38 -21.40
CA PHE A 718 -1.09 21.16 -20.18
C PHE A 718 -2.46 21.85 -20.25
N GLN A 719 -2.77 22.50 -21.38
CA GLN A 719 -4.05 23.17 -21.60
C GLN A 719 -5.22 22.16 -21.64
N ALA A 720 -5.04 21.04 -22.33
CA ALA A 720 -6.04 19.99 -22.48
C ALA A 720 -6.37 19.35 -21.13
N PHE A 721 -5.36 19.02 -20.32
CA PHE A 721 -5.52 18.47 -18.99
C PHE A 721 -6.18 19.47 -18.04
N SER A 722 -5.75 20.74 -18.09
CA SER A 722 -6.36 21.81 -17.28
C SER A 722 -7.86 21.97 -17.60
N GLN A 723 -8.24 21.93 -18.88
CA GLN A 723 -9.64 21.94 -19.31
C GLN A 723 -10.39 20.64 -18.96
N TYR A 724 -9.72 19.50 -19.02
CA TYR A 724 -10.28 18.21 -18.62
C TYR A 724 -10.60 18.21 -17.12
N ARG A 725 -9.72 18.77 -16.28
CA ARG A 725 -9.93 18.92 -14.83
C ARG A 725 -11.10 19.85 -14.51
N SER A 726 -11.25 20.96 -15.24
CA SER A 726 -12.33 21.93 -15.02
C SER A 726 -13.72 21.49 -15.49
N LYS A 727 -13.85 20.45 -16.33
CA LYS A 727 -15.13 19.98 -16.88
C LYS A 727 -15.73 18.85 -16.03
N LEU A 728 -16.37 19.21 -14.91
CA LEU A 728 -16.98 18.24 -13.98
C LEU A 728 -18.36 17.71 -14.43
N LEU A 729 -19.15 18.50 -15.15
CA LEU A 729 -20.55 18.17 -15.51
C LEU A 729 -20.74 17.01 -16.50
N LYS A 730 -19.69 16.63 -17.25
CA LYS A 730 -19.76 15.58 -18.28
C LYS A 730 -19.13 14.25 -17.84
N LYS A 731 -18.66 14.15 -16.59
CA LYS A 731 -17.95 12.99 -16.05
C LYS A 731 -18.86 12.13 -15.18
N GLY A 732 -18.62 10.82 -15.18
CA GLY A 732 -19.31 9.88 -14.29
C GLY A 732 -18.95 10.14 -12.83
N LYS A 733 -19.80 9.70 -11.88
CA LYS A 733 -19.54 9.89 -10.45
C LYS A 733 -18.19 9.28 -10.03
N ASP A 734 -17.88 8.10 -10.57
CA ASP A 734 -16.63 7.37 -10.31
C ASP A 734 -15.39 8.11 -10.82
N GLU A 735 -15.45 8.77 -11.98
CA GLU A 735 -14.32 9.57 -12.52
C GLU A 735 -14.10 10.85 -11.70
N VAL A 736 -15.17 11.45 -11.18
CA VAL A 736 -15.08 12.64 -10.30
C VAL A 736 -14.52 12.25 -8.94
N GLU A 737 -14.87 11.05 -8.43
CA GLU A 737 -14.36 10.51 -7.18
C GLU A 737 -12.88 10.13 -7.30
N ILE A 738 -12.45 9.52 -8.41
CA ILE A 738 -11.03 9.32 -8.73
C ILE A 738 -10.29 10.66 -8.77
N LEU A 739 -10.84 11.71 -9.39
CA LEU A 739 -10.20 13.03 -9.39
C LEU A 739 -10.20 13.70 -7.99
N ARG A 740 -11.16 13.36 -7.11
CA ARG A 740 -11.33 13.91 -5.76
C ARG A 740 -10.46 13.22 -4.71
N GLU A 741 -10.37 11.90 -4.73
CA GLU A 741 -9.50 11.11 -3.85
C GLU A 741 -8.03 11.42 -4.16
N ASN A 742 -7.70 11.50 -5.44
CA ASN A 742 -6.37 11.85 -5.93
C ASN A 742 -5.96 13.31 -5.71
N THR A 743 -6.88 14.22 -5.38
CA THR A 743 -6.54 15.63 -5.09
C THR A 743 -6.28 15.92 -3.62
N LYS A 744 -6.47 14.95 -2.72
CA LYS A 744 -6.11 15.05 -1.30
C LYS A 744 -4.66 14.64 -1.00
N GLU A 745 -4.01 13.88 -1.88
CA GLU A 745 -2.59 13.58 -1.80
C GLU A 745 -1.80 14.66 -2.57
N ASP A 746 -0.85 15.34 -1.91
CA ASP A 746 -0.05 16.45 -2.46
C ASP A 746 0.69 16.15 -3.79
N LEU A 747 0.76 14.88 -4.21
CA LEU A 747 1.49 14.43 -5.40
C LEU A 747 0.84 14.85 -6.73
N ILE A 748 -0.50 14.85 -6.82
CA ILE A 748 -1.20 15.19 -8.07
C ILE A 748 -1.32 16.71 -8.28
N PHE A 749 -1.11 17.50 -7.23
CA PHE A 749 -0.88 18.94 -7.36
C PHE A 749 0.39 19.24 -8.19
N GLN A 750 1.34 18.31 -8.26
CA GLN A 750 2.60 18.50 -8.98
C GLN A 750 2.51 18.15 -10.48
N ILE A 751 1.55 17.33 -10.88
CA ILE A 751 1.37 16.92 -12.28
C ILE A 751 0.73 18.06 -13.07
N TRP A 752 1.37 18.47 -14.17
CA TRP A 752 0.94 19.60 -15.00
C TRP A 752 0.72 20.88 -14.17
N ASN A 753 1.61 21.17 -13.20
CA ASN A 753 1.58 22.44 -12.47
C ASN A 753 2.07 23.60 -13.36
N VAL A 754 1.38 24.74 -13.34
CA VAL A 754 1.78 25.98 -14.04
C VAL A 754 3.23 26.36 -13.73
N HIS A 755 3.66 26.20 -12.47
CA HIS A 755 5.02 26.52 -12.04
C HIS A 755 6.04 25.57 -12.68
N SER A 756 5.75 24.27 -12.76
CA SER A 756 6.61 23.30 -13.43
C SER A 756 6.74 23.60 -14.92
N VAL A 757 5.63 23.89 -15.60
CA VAL A 757 5.64 24.23 -17.04
C VAL A 757 6.42 25.52 -17.30
N LEU A 758 6.20 26.57 -16.48
CA LEU A 758 6.95 27.83 -16.57
C LEU A 758 8.45 27.60 -16.31
N ASN A 759 8.80 26.81 -15.28
CA ASN A 759 10.18 26.53 -14.93
C ASN A 759 10.93 25.83 -16.07
N VAL A 760 10.31 24.84 -16.73
CA VAL A 760 10.91 24.18 -17.90
C VAL A 760 11.19 25.18 -19.02
N LEU A 761 10.20 26.01 -19.37
CA LEU A 761 10.36 27.00 -20.45
C LEU A 761 11.42 28.05 -20.12
N TYR A 762 11.42 28.61 -18.90
CA TYR A 762 12.44 29.56 -18.48
C TYR A 762 13.83 28.93 -18.41
N SER A 763 13.93 27.68 -17.96
CA SER A 763 15.21 26.94 -17.92
C SER A 763 15.78 26.74 -19.33
N LEU A 764 14.94 26.43 -20.32
CA LEU A 764 15.38 26.32 -21.72
C LEU A 764 15.86 27.68 -22.28
N VAL A 765 15.19 28.77 -21.92
CA VAL A 765 15.59 30.14 -22.30
C VAL A 765 16.91 30.54 -21.64
N GLU A 766 17.09 30.23 -20.36
CA GLU A 766 18.30 30.54 -19.59
C GLU A 766 19.49 29.72 -20.09
N LYS A 767 19.32 28.40 -20.25
CA LYS A 767 20.37 27.49 -20.69
C LYS A 767 20.85 27.79 -22.12
N SER A 768 19.95 28.22 -22.99
CA SER A 768 20.29 28.65 -24.37
C SER A 768 20.82 30.08 -24.46
N LYS A 769 20.63 30.91 -23.43
CA LYS A 769 20.94 32.36 -23.42
C LYS A 769 20.34 33.13 -24.60
N ILE A 770 19.20 32.67 -25.14
CA ILE A 770 18.64 33.17 -26.40
C ILE A 770 18.31 34.67 -26.36
N ASN A 771 17.91 35.22 -25.20
CA ASN A 771 17.63 36.65 -25.05
C ASN A 771 18.87 37.51 -25.35
N HIS A 772 20.03 37.13 -24.82
CA HIS A 772 21.29 37.83 -25.10
C HIS A 772 21.72 37.71 -26.57
N GLN A 773 21.50 36.54 -27.17
CA GLN A 773 21.77 36.32 -28.59
C GLN A 773 20.91 37.25 -29.48
N LEU A 774 19.62 37.36 -29.18
CA LEU A 774 18.69 38.24 -29.90
C LEU A 774 19.02 39.72 -29.71
N GLU A 775 19.38 40.14 -28.49
CA GLU A 775 19.79 41.51 -28.20
C GLU A 775 21.04 41.91 -29.01
N ARG A 776 22.07 41.05 -29.04
CA ARG A 776 23.28 41.28 -29.84
C ARG A 776 23.02 41.29 -31.33
N TYR A 777 22.14 40.42 -31.80
CA TYR A 777 21.71 40.40 -33.19
C TYR A 777 21.00 41.70 -33.59
N ASN A 778 20.12 42.23 -32.74
CA ASN A 778 19.43 43.50 -32.98
C ASN A 778 20.41 44.70 -33.01
N GLN A 779 21.52 44.62 -32.28
CA GLN A 779 22.63 45.59 -32.32
C GLN A 779 23.56 45.39 -33.53
N GLY A 780 23.30 44.41 -34.40
CA GLY A 780 24.13 44.10 -35.59
C GLY A 780 25.41 43.32 -35.29
N GLY A 781 25.53 42.74 -34.10
CA GLY A 781 26.65 41.88 -33.69
C GLY A 781 26.40 40.39 -33.97
N ASP A 782 27.45 39.58 -33.79
CA ASP A 782 27.38 38.12 -33.94
C ASP A 782 26.71 37.46 -32.71
N PRO A 783 25.55 36.78 -32.86
CA PRO A 783 24.84 36.15 -31.75
C PRO A 783 25.63 35.02 -31.07
N ASP A 784 26.51 34.34 -31.80
CA ASP A 784 27.25 33.19 -31.26
C ASP A 784 28.32 33.61 -30.23
N SER A 785 28.72 34.90 -30.24
CA SER A 785 29.68 35.48 -29.28
C SER A 785 29.18 35.50 -27.83
N VAL A 786 27.86 35.47 -27.61
CA VAL A 786 27.22 35.53 -26.28
C VAL A 786 26.44 34.26 -25.93
N ALA A 787 26.42 33.28 -26.83
CA ALA A 787 25.58 32.09 -26.75
C ALA A 787 26.09 31.04 -25.74
N GLY A 788 27.42 30.95 -25.54
CA GLY A 788 28.04 29.87 -24.77
C GLY A 788 27.93 28.50 -25.44
N GLU A 789 28.44 27.45 -24.81
CA GLU A 789 28.53 26.10 -25.39
C GLU A 789 27.15 25.51 -25.76
N PHE A 790 26.16 25.68 -24.87
CA PHE A 790 24.78 25.27 -25.14
C PHE A 790 24.10 26.12 -26.21
N GLY A 791 24.26 27.45 -26.18
CA GLY A 791 23.56 28.34 -27.11
C GLY A 791 24.06 28.25 -28.56
N ILE A 792 25.29 27.79 -28.79
CA ILE A 792 25.82 27.51 -30.14
C ILE A 792 25.18 26.24 -30.72
N HIS A 793 24.84 25.27 -29.87
CA HIS A 793 24.26 24.01 -30.31
C HIS A 793 22.85 24.22 -30.90
N PRO A 794 22.58 23.79 -32.16
CA PRO A 794 21.33 24.08 -32.86
C PRO A 794 20.07 23.67 -32.09
N LEU A 795 20.11 22.52 -31.42
CA LEU A 795 19.02 22.01 -30.57
C LEU A 795 18.58 23.03 -29.52
N TYR A 796 19.50 23.47 -28.67
CA TYR A 796 19.21 24.38 -27.54
C TYR A 796 18.88 25.78 -28.03
N LYS A 797 19.54 26.26 -29.10
CA LYS A 797 19.26 27.55 -29.73
C LYS A 797 17.80 27.64 -30.18
N MET A 798 17.31 26.60 -30.88
CA MET A 798 15.93 26.55 -31.36
C MET A 798 14.93 26.29 -30.23
N LEU A 799 15.21 25.38 -29.29
CA LEU A 799 14.35 25.13 -28.13
C LEU A 799 14.18 26.39 -27.26
N GLY A 800 15.24 27.16 -27.06
CA GLY A 800 15.19 28.44 -26.35
C GLY A 800 14.30 29.46 -27.07
N TYR A 801 14.47 29.61 -28.39
CA TYR A 801 13.64 30.51 -29.19
C TYR A 801 12.15 30.11 -29.18
N PHE A 802 11.85 28.82 -29.36
CA PHE A 802 10.47 28.32 -29.30
C PHE A 802 9.87 28.44 -27.89
N SER A 803 10.68 28.32 -26.84
CA SER A 803 10.23 28.53 -25.47
C SER A 803 9.81 29.98 -25.19
N LEU A 804 10.46 31.00 -25.79
CA LEU A 804 10.01 32.40 -25.69
C LEU A 804 8.60 32.59 -26.27
N ILE A 805 8.34 31.98 -27.43
CA ILE A 805 7.05 32.08 -28.11
C ILE A 805 5.97 31.30 -27.34
N SER A 806 6.33 30.16 -26.76
CA SER A 806 5.42 29.37 -25.92
C SER A 806 5.14 30.02 -24.56
N LEU A 807 6.08 30.77 -24.01
CA LEU A 807 5.86 31.63 -22.84
C LEU A 807 4.87 32.76 -23.14
N LEU A 808 4.95 33.41 -24.32
CA LEU A 808 3.93 34.37 -24.78
C LEU A 808 2.54 33.71 -24.78
N ARG A 809 2.44 32.51 -25.37
CA ARG A 809 1.19 31.73 -25.43
C ARG A 809 0.67 31.43 -24.02
N LEU A 810 1.52 30.91 -23.13
CA LEU A 810 1.13 30.52 -21.78
C LEU A 810 0.69 31.71 -20.92
N HIS A 811 1.43 32.82 -20.94
CA HIS A 811 1.04 34.05 -20.23
C HIS A 811 -0.27 34.64 -20.77
N SER A 812 -0.47 34.60 -22.08
CA SER A 812 -1.74 35.01 -22.70
C SER A 812 -2.92 34.11 -22.30
N LEU A 813 -2.70 32.81 -22.10
CA LEU A 813 -3.71 31.85 -21.63
C LEU A 813 -4.06 32.03 -20.15
N LEU A 814 -3.10 32.52 -19.35
CA LEU A 814 -3.30 32.86 -17.93
C LEU A 814 -3.88 34.28 -17.73
N GLY A 815 -3.93 35.09 -18.79
CA GLY A 815 -4.43 36.47 -18.76
C GLY A 815 -3.40 37.52 -18.35
N ASP A 816 -2.12 37.17 -18.20
CA ASP A 816 -1.04 38.11 -17.91
C ASP A 816 -0.41 38.63 -19.22
N TYR A 817 -1.09 39.57 -19.85
CA TYR A 817 -0.64 40.15 -21.12
C TYR A 817 0.64 40.98 -20.99
N PHE A 818 0.93 41.53 -19.80
CA PHE A 818 2.12 42.34 -19.59
C PHE A 818 3.38 41.47 -19.59
N GLN A 819 3.37 40.35 -18.85
CA GLN A 819 4.48 39.40 -18.91
C GLN A 819 4.60 38.76 -20.29
N ALA A 820 3.48 38.50 -20.97
CA ALA A 820 3.48 37.99 -22.34
C ALA A 820 4.27 38.90 -23.31
N PHE A 821 4.15 40.23 -23.17
CA PHE A 821 4.96 41.18 -23.95
C PHE A 821 6.41 41.26 -23.50
N LYS A 822 6.66 41.23 -22.19
CA LYS A 822 8.02 41.32 -21.63
C LYS A 822 8.92 40.18 -22.14
N VAL A 823 8.37 38.97 -22.27
CA VAL A 823 9.13 37.83 -22.81
C VAL A 823 9.57 38.04 -24.27
N LEU A 824 8.84 38.86 -25.04
CA LEU A 824 9.15 39.16 -26.44
C LEU A 824 9.97 40.44 -26.65
N GLU A 825 10.46 41.11 -25.60
CA GLU A 825 11.14 42.41 -25.69
C GLU A 825 12.27 42.42 -26.73
N ASN A 826 13.01 41.32 -26.85
CA ASN A 826 14.14 41.17 -27.77
C ASN A 826 13.78 40.55 -29.13
N VAL A 827 12.52 40.17 -29.36
CA VAL A 827 12.07 39.51 -30.60
C VAL A 827 11.50 40.55 -31.57
N GLU A 828 12.25 40.90 -32.60
CA GLU A 828 11.76 41.77 -33.66
C GLU A 828 10.77 41.04 -34.60
N LEU A 829 9.50 41.42 -34.55
CA LEU A 829 8.43 40.82 -35.37
C LEU A 829 8.45 41.26 -36.85
N ASN A 830 9.00 42.44 -37.17
CA ASN A 830 8.85 43.04 -38.51
C ASN A 830 9.99 42.73 -39.50
N LYS A 831 11.10 42.14 -39.03
CA LYS A 831 12.17 41.64 -39.91
C LYS A 831 11.98 40.14 -40.12
N LYS A 832 12.36 39.61 -41.29
CA LYS A 832 12.52 38.16 -41.49
C LYS A 832 13.57 37.67 -40.47
N SER A 833 13.14 37.23 -39.30
CA SER A 833 14.04 36.74 -38.27
C SER A 833 14.74 35.48 -38.78
N LEU A 834 15.99 35.24 -38.38
CA LEU A 834 16.76 34.04 -38.75
C LEU A 834 16.02 32.72 -38.41
N TYR A 835 15.12 32.81 -37.42
CA TYR A 835 14.36 31.71 -36.83
C TYR A 835 12.97 31.52 -37.46
N SER A 836 12.63 32.31 -38.48
CA SER A 836 11.33 32.32 -39.15
C SER A 836 11.09 31.13 -40.10
N ARG A 837 11.79 30.01 -39.89
CA ARG A 837 11.80 28.84 -40.77
C ARG A 837 10.58 27.94 -40.60
N VAL A 838 9.92 28.01 -39.45
CA VAL A 838 8.73 27.22 -39.13
C VAL A 838 7.47 28.11 -39.24
N PRO A 839 6.63 27.92 -40.27
CA PRO A 839 5.45 28.76 -40.48
C PRO A 839 4.42 28.72 -39.34
N ALA A 840 4.20 27.54 -38.73
CA ALA A 840 3.25 27.37 -37.62
C ALA A 840 3.62 28.22 -36.39
N CYS A 841 4.92 28.32 -36.13
CA CYS A 841 5.48 29.15 -35.07
C CYS A 841 5.15 30.63 -35.29
N GLN A 842 5.36 31.15 -36.52
CA GLN A 842 5.03 32.54 -36.84
C GLN A 842 3.54 32.84 -36.69
N ILE A 843 2.67 31.97 -37.19
CA ILE A 843 1.22 32.12 -37.08
C ILE A 843 0.80 32.21 -35.61
N THR A 844 1.37 31.35 -34.76
CA THR A 844 1.12 31.33 -33.32
C THR A 844 1.59 32.63 -32.66
N THR A 845 2.80 33.11 -32.98
CA THR A 845 3.33 34.37 -32.46
C THR A 845 2.41 35.55 -32.79
N TYR A 846 2.04 35.73 -34.05
CA TYR A 846 1.19 36.87 -34.45
C TYR A 846 -0.22 36.77 -33.89
N TYR A 847 -0.79 35.56 -33.77
CA TYR A 847 -2.09 35.36 -33.15
C TYR A 847 -2.08 35.83 -31.69
N TYR A 848 -1.12 35.36 -30.89
CA TYR A 848 -1.07 35.70 -29.47
C TYR A 848 -0.61 37.15 -29.22
N VAL A 849 0.32 37.69 -30.03
CA VAL A 849 0.68 39.12 -29.98
C VAL A 849 -0.50 40.02 -30.35
N GLY A 850 -1.20 39.72 -31.44
CA GLY A 850 -2.39 40.47 -31.87
C GLY A 850 -3.50 40.41 -30.82
N PHE A 851 -3.71 39.23 -30.21
CA PHE A 851 -4.66 39.06 -29.12
C PHE A 851 -4.25 39.83 -27.85
N ALA A 852 -2.98 39.79 -27.45
CA ALA A 852 -2.49 40.54 -26.31
C ALA A 852 -2.64 42.07 -26.54
N TYR A 853 -2.38 42.57 -27.75
CA TYR A 853 -2.65 43.96 -28.10
C TYR A 853 -4.13 44.33 -28.01
N LEU A 854 -5.02 43.44 -28.47
CA LEU A 854 -6.47 43.62 -28.34
C LEU A 854 -6.87 43.74 -26.87
N MET A 855 -6.37 42.86 -26.00
CA MET A 855 -6.68 42.85 -24.56
C MET A 855 -6.08 44.04 -23.82
N MET A 856 -4.94 44.57 -24.27
CA MET A 856 -4.35 45.83 -23.79
C MET A 856 -4.99 47.08 -24.42
N LYS A 857 -6.05 46.95 -25.21
CA LYS A 857 -6.77 48.04 -25.90
C LYS A 857 -5.91 48.81 -26.93
N ARG A 858 -4.83 48.21 -27.42
CA ARG A 858 -3.97 48.74 -28.49
C ARG A 858 -4.47 48.25 -29.85
N TYR A 859 -5.68 48.69 -30.23
CA TYR A 859 -6.36 48.15 -31.42
C TYR A 859 -5.61 48.42 -32.73
N GLN A 860 -4.95 49.57 -32.88
CA GLN A 860 -4.16 49.89 -34.07
C GLN A 860 -3.02 48.87 -34.29
N ASP A 861 -2.29 48.53 -33.24
CA ASP A 861 -1.20 47.54 -33.31
C ASP A 861 -1.71 46.12 -33.53
N ALA A 862 -2.88 45.78 -32.96
CA ALA A 862 -3.56 44.51 -33.19
C ALA A 862 -3.99 44.36 -34.66
N ILE A 863 -4.59 45.40 -35.26
CA ILE A 863 -5.01 45.44 -36.67
C ILE A 863 -3.80 45.23 -37.58
N CYS A 864 -2.69 45.93 -37.33
CA CYS A 864 -1.45 45.75 -38.08
C CYS A 864 -0.92 44.31 -37.97
N SER A 865 -0.88 43.76 -36.75
CA SER A 865 -0.38 42.40 -36.50
C SER A 865 -1.22 41.33 -37.21
N PHE A 866 -2.55 41.39 -37.09
CA PHE A 866 -3.45 40.47 -37.79
C PHE A 866 -3.38 40.63 -39.31
N SER A 867 -3.34 41.87 -39.82
CA SER A 867 -3.26 42.10 -41.27
C SER A 867 -1.97 41.55 -41.88
N ASN A 868 -0.84 41.71 -41.18
CA ASN A 868 0.46 41.21 -41.64
C ASN A 868 0.49 39.67 -41.72
N ILE A 869 -0.02 38.96 -40.71
CA ILE A 869 -0.02 37.49 -40.71
C ILE A 869 -1.04 36.91 -41.68
N LEU A 870 -2.21 37.54 -41.87
CA LEU A 870 -3.20 37.09 -42.84
C LEU A 870 -2.66 37.17 -44.28
N LEU A 871 -1.94 38.25 -44.61
CA LEU A 871 -1.21 38.36 -45.88
C LEU A 871 -0.12 37.30 -46.03
N TYR A 872 0.59 36.97 -44.94
CA TYR A 872 1.60 35.92 -44.94
C TYR A 872 0.99 34.53 -45.22
N ILE A 873 -0.07 34.16 -44.49
CA ILE A 873 -0.77 32.87 -44.65
C ILE A 873 -1.28 32.74 -46.09
N GLN A 874 -1.90 33.79 -46.64
CA GLN A 874 -2.40 33.77 -48.01
C GLN A 874 -1.28 33.53 -49.04
N ARG A 875 -0.11 34.15 -48.86
CA ARG A 875 1.05 33.97 -49.76
C ARG A 875 1.72 32.60 -49.63
N THR A 876 1.51 31.91 -48.52
CA THR A 876 2.16 30.62 -48.21
C THR A 876 1.18 29.43 -48.26
N ASN A 877 -0.08 29.67 -48.67
CA ASN A 877 -1.17 28.68 -48.76
C ASN A 877 -0.80 27.38 -49.49
N ASP A 878 -0.12 27.46 -50.63
CA ASP A 878 0.24 26.28 -51.43
C ASP A 878 1.33 25.42 -50.76
N ILE A 879 2.17 26.01 -49.91
CA ILE A 879 3.24 25.34 -49.16
C ILE A 879 2.67 24.57 -47.97
N PHE A 880 1.62 25.10 -47.32
CA PHE A 880 0.98 24.43 -46.19
C PHE A 880 0.32 23.11 -46.60
N GLN A 881 -0.39 23.08 -47.73
CA GLN A 881 -1.14 21.90 -48.19
C GLN A 881 -0.28 20.64 -48.33
N THR A 882 1.02 20.79 -48.57
CA THR A 882 1.93 19.66 -48.83
C THR A 882 2.68 19.13 -47.60
N ILE A 883 2.78 19.90 -46.50
CA ILE A 883 3.89 19.70 -45.53
C ILE A 883 3.47 19.26 -44.11
N SER A 884 2.28 19.56 -43.59
CA SER A 884 2.07 19.40 -42.13
C SER A 884 0.71 18.86 -41.66
N TYR A 885 0.76 18.10 -40.56
CA TYR A 885 -0.38 17.66 -39.75
C TYR A 885 -1.15 18.84 -39.11
N GLN A 886 -0.56 20.04 -39.05
CA GLN A 886 -1.11 21.23 -38.40
C GLN A 886 -2.00 22.10 -39.29
N ASN A 887 -2.22 21.72 -40.56
CA ASN A 887 -2.99 22.52 -41.51
C ASN A 887 -4.41 22.87 -41.00
N GLU A 888 -5.11 21.92 -40.38
CA GLU A 888 -6.45 22.17 -39.83
C GLU A 888 -6.41 23.19 -38.68
N GLN A 889 -5.41 23.12 -37.81
CA GLN A 889 -5.25 24.05 -36.70
C GLN A 889 -4.88 25.45 -37.19
N ILE A 890 -4.00 25.54 -38.19
CA ILE A 890 -3.62 26.80 -38.84
C ILE A 890 -4.83 27.45 -39.52
N MET A 891 -5.64 26.69 -40.25
CA MET A 891 -6.85 27.21 -40.90
C MET A 891 -7.88 27.69 -39.89
N LYS A 892 -8.04 26.97 -38.77
CA LYS A 892 -8.89 27.42 -37.67
C LYS A 892 -8.38 28.74 -37.06
N LYS A 893 -7.08 28.85 -36.81
CA LYS A 893 -6.46 30.09 -36.32
C LYS A 893 -6.62 31.24 -37.31
N ASN A 894 -6.51 30.96 -38.61
CA ASN A 894 -6.76 31.91 -39.68
C ASN A 894 -8.17 32.50 -39.58
N ASP A 895 -9.19 31.65 -39.47
CA ASP A 895 -10.58 32.09 -39.32
C ASP A 895 -10.81 32.86 -38.01
N GLN A 896 -10.20 32.43 -36.90
CA GLN A 896 -10.24 33.17 -35.62
C GLN A 896 -9.62 34.57 -35.78
N MET A 897 -8.50 34.71 -36.50
CA MET A 897 -7.85 36.00 -36.72
C MET A 897 -8.72 36.96 -37.56
N TYR A 898 -9.44 36.47 -38.58
CA TYR A 898 -10.41 37.31 -39.30
C TYR A 898 -11.54 37.80 -38.39
N VAL A 899 -12.02 36.96 -37.46
CA VAL A 899 -13.07 37.36 -36.50
C VAL A 899 -12.55 38.39 -35.50
N LEU A 900 -11.34 38.20 -34.95
CA LEU A 900 -10.71 39.20 -34.08
C LEU A 900 -10.44 40.52 -34.81
N LEU A 901 -10.00 40.44 -36.08
CA LEU A 901 -9.80 41.62 -36.92
C LEU A 901 -11.12 42.36 -37.18
N ALA A 902 -12.24 41.64 -37.39
CA ALA A 902 -13.56 42.25 -37.51
C ALA A 902 -13.91 43.05 -36.25
N ILE A 903 -13.73 42.46 -35.06
CA ILE A 903 -13.96 43.13 -33.77
C ILE A 903 -13.08 44.38 -33.66
N CYS A 904 -11.78 44.28 -33.95
CA CYS A 904 -10.87 45.42 -33.89
C CYS A 904 -11.25 46.54 -34.85
N LEU A 905 -11.65 46.23 -36.09
CA LEU A 905 -12.04 47.23 -37.09
C LEU A 905 -13.38 47.90 -36.78
N THR A 906 -14.30 47.21 -36.10
CA THR A 906 -15.53 47.82 -35.60
C THR A 906 -15.24 48.79 -34.44
N LEU A 907 -14.34 48.42 -33.52
CA LEU A 907 -13.97 49.26 -32.37
C LEU A 907 -13.04 50.43 -32.76
N TYR A 908 -12.16 50.22 -33.73
CA TYR A 908 -11.21 51.20 -34.26
C TYR A 908 -11.16 51.12 -35.79
N PRO A 909 -12.01 51.90 -36.48
CA PRO A 909 -12.05 51.89 -37.94
C PRO A 909 -10.74 52.41 -38.55
N GLN A 910 -10.03 51.53 -39.26
CA GLN A 910 -8.77 51.84 -39.94
C GLN A 910 -8.78 51.22 -41.35
N ARG A 911 -8.12 51.87 -42.32
CA ARG A 911 -7.92 51.28 -43.65
C ARG A 911 -6.89 50.15 -43.55
N ILE A 912 -7.25 48.99 -44.07
CA ILE A 912 -6.38 47.80 -44.20
C ILE A 912 -6.19 47.47 -45.68
N ASP A 913 -5.31 46.51 -45.99
CA ASP A 913 -5.09 46.05 -47.36
C ASP A 913 -6.40 45.56 -48.01
N GLU A 914 -6.65 45.98 -49.26
CA GLU A 914 -7.88 45.68 -50.00
C GLU A 914 -8.14 44.17 -50.14
N HIS A 915 -7.09 43.34 -50.22
CA HIS A 915 -7.25 41.89 -50.33
C HIS A 915 -7.70 41.27 -49.01
N VAL A 916 -7.10 41.69 -47.89
CA VAL A 916 -7.50 41.23 -46.54
C VAL A 916 -8.93 41.68 -46.25
N HIS A 917 -9.27 42.91 -46.63
CA HIS A 917 -10.60 43.46 -46.46
C HIS A 917 -11.66 42.74 -47.31
N SER A 918 -11.33 42.39 -48.56
CA SER A 918 -12.22 41.61 -49.43
C SER A 918 -12.53 40.23 -48.84
N GLN A 919 -11.50 39.48 -48.40
CA GLN A 919 -11.69 38.18 -47.78
C GLN A 919 -12.42 38.24 -46.43
N LEU A 920 -12.17 39.29 -45.65
CA LEU A 920 -12.90 39.53 -44.40
C LEU A 920 -14.39 39.69 -44.65
N ARG A 921 -14.77 40.44 -45.69
CA ARG A 921 -16.18 40.60 -46.08
C ARG A 921 -16.77 39.30 -46.60
N GLU A 922 -16.04 38.56 -47.42
CA GLU A 922 -16.52 37.27 -47.96
C GLU A 922 -16.82 36.26 -46.84
N LYS A 923 -15.93 36.12 -45.86
CA LYS A 923 -16.07 35.12 -44.79
C LYS A 923 -16.98 35.55 -43.64
N ASN A 924 -17.01 36.84 -43.30
CA ASN A 924 -17.64 37.35 -42.07
C ASN A 924 -18.66 38.47 -42.33
N ALA A 925 -19.24 38.61 -43.53
CA ALA A 925 -20.19 39.68 -43.88
C ALA A 925 -21.31 39.87 -42.83
N ASP A 926 -22.04 38.80 -42.52
CA ASP A 926 -23.19 38.85 -41.60
C ASP A 926 -22.75 39.24 -40.18
N ARG A 927 -21.63 38.68 -39.71
CA ARG A 927 -21.05 39.01 -38.38
C ARG A 927 -20.59 40.47 -38.35
N LEU A 928 -19.90 40.94 -39.38
CA LEU A 928 -19.43 42.32 -39.48
C LEU A 928 -20.58 43.32 -39.49
N GLN A 929 -21.69 42.99 -40.19
CA GLN A 929 -22.90 43.80 -40.17
C GLN A 929 -23.49 43.87 -38.76
N GLN A 930 -23.66 42.73 -38.08
CA GLN A 930 -24.19 42.70 -36.69
C GLN A 930 -23.31 43.47 -35.70
N LEU A 931 -21.98 43.35 -35.82
CA LEU A 931 -21.02 44.10 -35.00
C LEU A 931 -21.12 45.62 -35.25
N GLN A 932 -21.24 46.05 -36.52
CA GLN A 932 -21.42 47.47 -36.86
C GLN A 932 -22.74 48.07 -36.37
N HIS A 933 -23.80 47.26 -36.25
CA HIS A 933 -25.07 47.68 -35.64
C HIS A 933 -25.02 47.74 -34.10
N GLY A 934 -23.90 47.37 -33.49
CA GLY A 934 -23.70 47.45 -32.03
C GLY A 934 -24.37 46.31 -31.26
N ASN A 935 -24.63 45.17 -31.89
CA ASN A 935 -25.24 44.02 -31.20
C ASN A 935 -24.24 43.37 -30.23
N LEU A 936 -24.46 43.54 -28.91
CA LEU A 936 -23.58 43.01 -27.86
C LEU A 936 -23.45 41.49 -27.90
N GLN A 937 -24.51 40.76 -28.24
CA GLN A 937 -24.47 39.30 -28.34
C GLN A 937 -23.53 38.85 -29.47
N ALA A 938 -23.49 39.60 -30.59
CA ALA A 938 -22.57 39.31 -31.68
C ALA A 938 -21.11 39.54 -31.28
N PHE A 939 -20.82 40.52 -30.41
CA PHE A 939 -19.48 40.70 -29.83
C PHE A 939 -19.09 39.53 -28.92
N GLU A 940 -20.00 39.10 -28.04
CA GLU A 940 -19.76 37.98 -27.11
C GLU A 940 -19.51 36.66 -27.87
N GLU A 941 -20.37 36.32 -28.82
CA GLU A 941 -20.24 35.10 -29.63
C GLU A 941 -18.97 35.12 -30.50
N SER A 942 -18.66 36.27 -31.12
CA SER A 942 -17.46 36.43 -31.94
C SER A 942 -16.18 36.35 -31.10
N PHE A 943 -16.18 36.96 -29.92
CA PHE A 943 -15.06 36.90 -28.98
C PHE A 943 -14.87 35.48 -28.45
N SER A 944 -15.94 34.84 -27.95
CA SER A 944 -15.92 33.46 -27.45
C SER A 944 -15.45 32.44 -28.49
N TYR A 945 -15.78 32.66 -29.77
CA TYR A 945 -15.29 31.82 -30.86
C TYR A 945 -13.79 32.02 -31.14
N ALA A 946 -13.30 33.25 -31.05
CA ALA A 946 -12.01 33.64 -31.58
C ALA A 946 -10.89 33.81 -30.53
N CYS A 947 -11.25 33.98 -29.26
CA CYS A 947 -10.30 34.09 -28.16
C CYS A 947 -9.54 32.78 -27.92
N PRO A 948 -8.34 32.83 -27.32
CA PRO A 948 -7.69 31.67 -26.75
C PRO A 948 -8.55 31.11 -25.62
N LYS A 949 -8.59 29.79 -25.47
CA LYS A 949 -9.28 29.15 -24.34
C LYS A 949 -8.46 29.33 -23.07
N PHE A 950 -8.89 30.24 -22.20
CA PHE A 950 -8.21 30.57 -20.95
C PHE A 950 -8.05 29.36 -20.03
N ILE A 951 -7.05 29.43 -19.16
CA ILE A 951 -6.70 28.37 -18.20
C ILE A 951 -6.76 28.93 -16.79
N SER A 952 -7.47 28.24 -15.89
CA SER A 952 -7.39 28.50 -14.46
C SER A 952 -6.11 27.87 -13.89
N PRO A 953 -5.23 28.64 -13.24
CA PRO A 953 -4.05 28.10 -12.58
C PRO A 953 -4.40 27.26 -11.33
N VAL A 954 -5.59 27.44 -10.77
CA VAL A 954 -6.06 26.73 -9.57
C VAL A 954 -7.01 25.60 -9.97
N PRO A 955 -6.93 24.40 -9.34
CA PRO A 955 -7.90 23.34 -9.55
C PRO A 955 -9.32 23.80 -9.18
N PRO A 956 -10.38 23.25 -9.82
CA PRO A 956 -11.75 23.56 -9.44
C PRO A 956 -12.01 23.09 -8.01
N ASN A 957 -12.79 23.87 -7.26
CA ASN A 957 -13.26 23.43 -5.95
C ASN A 957 -14.27 22.29 -6.14
N PHE A 958 -13.87 21.07 -5.78
CA PHE A 958 -14.69 19.85 -5.94
C PHE A 958 -15.87 19.77 -4.96
N ASP A 959 -15.93 20.65 -3.96
CA ASP A 959 -17.03 20.74 -2.97
C ASP A 959 -18.06 21.82 -3.34
N ALA A 960 -17.75 22.68 -4.31
CA ALA A 960 -18.69 23.66 -4.86
C ALA A 960 -19.61 23.02 -5.91
N PRO A 961 -20.87 23.47 -6.06
CA PRO A 961 -21.75 22.99 -7.12
C PRO A 961 -21.08 23.15 -8.49
N PRO A 962 -21.24 22.19 -9.41
CA PRO A 962 -20.47 22.14 -10.65
C PRO A 962 -20.79 23.34 -11.54
N ALA A 963 -19.97 24.38 -11.43
CA ALA A 963 -19.98 25.51 -12.33
C ALA A 963 -19.14 25.17 -13.56
N ASN A 964 -19.64 25.49 -14.76
CA ASN A 964 -18.80 25.46 -15.96
C ASN A 964 -17.77 26.58 -15.85
N PHE A 965 -16.57 26.29 -15.34
CA PHE A 965 -15.42 27.21 -15.35
C PHE A 965 -14.80 27.33 -16.75
N ASN A 966 -15.62 27.52 -17.78
CA ASN A 966 -15.18 27.82 -19.14
C ASN A 966 -15.81 29.16 -19.57
N MET A 967 -15.13 30.25 -19.24
CA MET A 967 -15.04 31.42 -20.11
C MET A 967 -13.58 31.66 -20.43
#